data_AF-A0A1F6TD05-F1
#
_entry.id   AF-A0A1F6TD05-F1
#
_cell.length_a   1.000
_cell.length_b   1.000
_cell.length_c   1.000
_cell.angle_alpha   90.00
_cell.angle_beta   90.00
_cell.angle_gamma   90.00
#
_symmetry.space_group_name_H-M   'P 1'
#
loop_
_entity.id
_entity.type
_entity.pdbx_description
1 polymer ?
#
loop_
_entity_poly.entity_id
_entity_poly.type
_entity_poly.pdbx_seq_one_letter_code
_entity_poly.pdbx_strand_id
1 'polypeptide(L)'
;MAANFVHLDPLHIFYLFTVGVIGGLVSGFIGSGGAFVLTPAMMSMGVPGVVAVASNICHKFPKALVGALKRAKYGQVDVKLGLVVGASAEAGMLYGAHVQETIKRAFGDSGSNLYVSAAFVVVLAIVGGYVLRDAWKIHKSGAAGAEEKVNALARRAQAIHIPYTMMYFKSLNARVSILFTVPLGFATGMLAATIAVGGFIGVPGMHYVLGAPSLMASATELVVAFVMGLGGTIKYAWSGFVDIRLAMIILAGSLFGIQLGAIGTTYVKPYLIKVVMGVIMVLVLFSRGIVIPVYLAELKIIGALGPTTVTALNGVSFAIMILALASGAFIILAALAKGIRAERRAEALAAPAFAAGTVAVPVSPQLSPIGRFERFLLATDGSEFSTGAVRESLRMAQKCGARLHVVSVLSHDVEYESLGEQLLKQELDKAQAHLEQVKAQAAAAGIACETRHVQASEIYQEIVNEAERVQADLIIMGRRGGHALARMMLGDTTAKVIGHARCSVLVVPRAAELAGRHFVLATDGSRYADAAAATVASLAGLCHTPVTVVSVTMPSHSKQRREEAKRAVRRTVVFLKQEGVAADGDVLHGRADRMIVEAAQTKNSDLIVIGSHGRTGLERALLGSISERIIGETRNAVLVVKAA
;
A
#
# COMPACT_ATOMS: atom_id res chain seq x y z
N MET A 1 -17.61 -11.02 40.27
CA MET A 1 -16.85 -9.85 40.75
C MET A 1 -17.10 -8.75 39.73
N ALA A 2 -17.96 -7.76 40.03
CA ALA A 2 -18.31 -6.74 39.05
C ALA A 2 -17.13 -5.77 38.85
N ALA A 3 -16.75 -5.50 37.61
CA ALA A 3 -15.78 -4.45 37.32
C ALA A 3 -16.42 -3.08 37.62
N ASN A 4 -15.74 -2.24 38.38
CA ASN A 4 -16.16 -0.85 38.58
C ASN A 4 -15.85 -0.07 37.30
N PHE A 5 -16.87 0.18 36.49
CA PHE A 5 -16.73 1.03 35.32
C PHE A 5 -16.75 2.50 35.71
N VAL A 6 -15.94 3.30 35.02
CA VAL A 6 -15.84 4.73 35.29
C VAL A 6 -17.14 5.44 34.86
N HIS A 7 -17.52 6.48 35.61
CA HIS A 7 -18.62 7.36 35.23
C HIS A 7 -18.20 8.24 34.06
N LEU A 8 -19.01 8.29 33.00
CA LEU A 8 -18.72 9.06 31.79
C LEU A 8 -19.51 10.37 31.80
N ASP A 9 -18.88 11.43 32.28
CA ASP A 9 -19.39 12.79 32.08
C ASP A 9 -18.97 13.34 30.69
N PRO A 10 -19.50 14.50 30.26
CA PRO A 10 -19.16 15.08 28.96
C PRO A 10 -17.67 15.34 28.75
N LEU A 11 -16.92 15.66 29.82
CA LEU A 11 -15.48 15.92 29.75
C LEU A 11 -14.71 14.62 29.49
N HIS A 12 -15.04 13.54 30.20
CA HIS A 12 -14.46 12.21 29.98
C HIS A 12 -14.77 11.70 28.56
N ILE A 13 -15.99 11.89 28.08
CA ILE A 13 -16.37 11.50 26.70
C ILE A 13 -15.53 12.28 25.68
N PHE A 14 -15.41 13.59 25.84
CA PHE A 14 -14.60 14.44 24.95
C PHE A 14 -13.12 14.06 24.97
N TYR A 15 -12.56 13.79 26.15
CA TYR A 15 -11.18 13.32 26.29
C TYR A 15 -10.98 11.96 25.60
N LEU A 16 -11.87 10.98 25.86
CA LEU A 16 -11.79 9.65 25.25
C LEU A 16 -11.91 9.70 23.73
N PHE A 17 -12.79 10.56 23.21
CA PHE A 17 -12.91 10.79 21.78
C PHE A 17 -11.63 11.38 21.20
N THR A 18 -11.06 12.40 21.85
CA THR A 18 -9.80 13.05 21.44
C THR A 18 -8.62 12.09 21.46
N VAL A 19 -8.48 11.32 22.54
CA VAL A 19 -7.50 10.23 22.67
C VAL A 19 -7.72 9.18 21.61
N GLY A 20 -8.97 8.86 21.28
CA GLY A 20 -9.34 8.02 20.14
C GLY A 20 -8.82 8.59 18.82
N VAL A 21 -9.08 9.87 18.52
CA VAL A 21 -8.60 10.56 17.30
C VAL A 21 -7.07 10.53 17.22
N ILE A 22 -6.36 10.90 18.28
CA ILE A 22 -4.89 10.92 18.29
C ILE A 22 -4.32 9.50 18.22
N GLY A 23 -4.88 8.55 18.99
CA GLY A 23 -4.50 7.14 18.91
C GLY A 23 -4.75 6.55 17.52
N GLY A 24 -5.84 6.96 16.86
CA GLY A 24 -6.11 6.64 15.47
C GLY A 24 -5.09 7.26 14.51
N LEU A 25 -4.74 8.53 14.70
CA LEU A 25 -3.71 9.24 13.92
C LEU A 25 -2.38 8.51 14.01
N VAL A 26 -1.93 8.20 15.21
CA VAL A 26 -0.71 7.42 15.49
C VAL A 26 -0.81 6.02 14.86
N SER A 27 -1.95 5.35 14.99
CA SER A 27 -2.18 4.03 14.39
C SER A 27 -2.13 4.05 12.86
N GLY A 28 -2.72 5.06 12.21
CA GLY A 28 -2.68 5.19 10.75
C GLY A 28 -1.29 5.56 10.25
N PHE A 29 -0.55 6.34 11.05
CA PHE A 29 0.79 6.82 10.71
C PHE A 29 1.89 5.76 10.91
N ILE A 30 1.80 4.94 11.96
CA ILE A 30 2.81 3.93 12.31
C ILE A 30 2.40 2.52 11.87
N GLY A 31 1.10 2.22 11.84
CA GLY A 31 0.57 0.89 11.54
C GLY A 31 0.55 -0.08 12.73
N SER A 32 0.87 0.35 13.97
CA SER A 32 0.96 -0.51 15.17
C SER A 32 -0.29 -0.53 16.08
N GLY A 33 -1.40 0.08 15.65
CA GLY A 33 -2.69 -0.01 16.34
C GLY A 33 -2.95 1.03 17.43
N GLY A 34 -2.02 1.97 17.71
CA GLY A 34 -2.19 3.07 18.68
C GLY A 34 -2.37 2.64 20.15
N ALA A 35 -2.48 1.34 20.40
CA ALA A 35 -2.89 0.74 21.67
C ALA A 35 -1.92 1.08 22.82
N PHE A 36 -0.64 1.26 22.52
CA PHE A 36 0.38 1.60 23.52
C PHE A 36 0.18 2.97 24.17
N VAL A 37 -0.60 3.86 23.54
CA VAL A 37 -0.97 5.16 24.11
C VAL A 37 -2.35 5.12 24.76
N LEU A 38 -3.28 4.36 24.16
CA LEU A 38 -4.69 4.31 24.57
C LEU A 38 -4.89 3.70 25.97
N THR A 39 -4.21 2.59 26.29
CA THR A 39 -4.33 1.98 27.63
C THR A 39 -3.81 2.90 28.74
N PRO A 40 -2.59 3.48 28.63
CA PRO A 40 -2.12 4.46 29.59
C PRO A 40 -3.02 5.70 29.69
N ALA A 41 -3.53 6.22 28.57
CA ALA A 41 -4.41 7.38 28.56
C ALA A 41 -5.75 7.12 29.29
N MET A 42 -6.32 5.93 29.17
CA MET A 42 -7.50 5.51 29.94
C MET A 42 -7.19 5.40 31.42
N MET A 43 -6.07 4.75 31.76
CA MET A 43 -5.65 4.59 33.16
C MET A 43 -5.35 5.94 33.84
N SER A 44 -4.86 6.94 33.11
CA SER A 44 -4.65 8.29 33.68
C SER A 44 -5.95 9.01 34.08
N MET A 45 -7.11 8.55 33.58
CA MET A 45 -8.43 9.00 34.03
C MET A 45 -9.03 8.12 35.13
N GLY A 46 -8.25 7.19 35.68
CA GLY A 46 -8.73 6.29 36.72
C GLY A 46 -9.44 5.03 36.22
N VAL A 47 -9.41 4.73 34.91
CA VAL A 47 -9.88 3.42 34.42
C VAL A 47 -8.95 2.32 34.94
N PRO A 48 -9.46 1.27 35.62
CA PRO A 48 -8.63 0.16 36.07
C PRO A 48 -7.86 -0.50 34.93
N GLY A 49 -6.64 -0.95 35.20
CA GLY A 49 -5.69 -1.47 34.20
C GLY A 49 -6.28 -2.61 33.37
N VAL A 50 -6.87 -3.62 34.01
CA VAL A 50 -7.54 -4.73 33.33
C VAL A 50 -8.70 -4.27 32.45
N VAL A 51 -9.49 -3.27 32.89
CA VAL A 51 -10.61 -2.72 32.11
C VAL A 51 -10.08 -1.91 30.92
N ALA A 52 -9.06 -1.08 31.12
CA ALA A 52 -8.42 -0.32 30.06
C ALA A 52 -7.81 -1.24 29.00
N VAL A 53 -7.18 -2.33 29.39
CA VAL A 53 -6.64 -3.34 28.46
C VAL A 53 -7.77 -4.05 27.71
N ALA A 54 -8.80 -4.52 28.41
CA ALA A 54 -9.95 -5.19 27.81
C ALA A 54 -10.71 -4.31 26.80
N SER A 55 -11.02 -3.05 27.17
CA SER A 55 -11.68 -2.08 26.29
C SER A 55 -10.81 -1.71 25.07
N ASN A 56 -9.49 -1.66 25.23
CA ASN A 56 -8.56 -1.41 24.11
C ASN A 56 -8.56 -2.59 23.12
N ILE A 57 -8.51 -3.82 23.61
CA ILE A 57 -8.64 -5.04 22.78
C ILE A 57 -9.97 -5.03 22.02
N CYS A 58 -11.07 -4.70 22.71
CA CYS A 58 -12.42 -4.64 22.14
C CYS A 58 -12.53 -3.69 20.96
N HIS A 59 -12.00 -2.47 21.05
CA HIS A 59 -12.06 -1.57 19.90
C HIS A 59 -11.01 -1.89 18.81
N LYS A 60 -9.96 -2.67 19.13
CA LYS A 60 -8.84 -2.93 18.20
C LYS A 60 -9.21 -3.97 17.15
N PHE A 61 -9.97 -5.00 17.52
CA PHE A 61 -10.30 -6.10 16.60
C PHE A 61 -11.03 -5.66 15.31
N PRO A 62 -12.04 -4.74 15.33
CA PRO A 62 -12.74 -4.35 14.11
C PRO A 62 -11.84 -3.55 13.16
N LYS A 63 -10.97 -2.70 13.72
CA LYS A 63 -10.01 -1.90 12.94
C LYS A 63 -8.95 -2.79 12.30
N ALA A 64 -8.48 -3.79 13.04
CA ALA A 64 -7.52 -4.76 12.54
C ALA A 64 -8.10 -5.57 11.36
N LEU A 65 -9.37 -5.99 11.44
CA LEU A 65 -10.06 -6.65 10.33
C LEU A 65 -10.13 -5.77 9.09
N VAL A 66 -10.65 -4.54 9.22
CA VAL A 66 -10.78 -3.60 8.09
C VAL A 66 -9.41 -3.28 7.49
N GLY A 67 -8.40 -3.07 8.34
CA GLY A 67 -7.03 -2.83 7.92
C GLY A 67 -6.41 -4.01 7.16
N ALA A 68 -6.58 -5.23 7.67
CA ALA A 68 -6.11 -6.45 7.04
C ALA A 68 -6.78 -6.66 5.68
N LEU A 69 -8.12 -6.52 5.59
CA LEU A 69 -8.86 -6.63 4.33
C LEU A 69 -8.41 -5.60 3.30
N LYS A 70 -8.18 -4.35 3.73
CA LYS A 70 -7.70 -3.29 2.84
C LYS A 70 -6.28 -3.58 2.34
N ARG A 71 -5.36 -4.01 3.21
CA ARG A 71 -3.97 -4.32 2.84
C ARG A 71 -3.81 -5.61 2.05
N ALA A 72 -4.68 -6.59 2.25
CA ALA A 72 -4.69 -7.84 1.49
C ALA A 72 -4.95 -7.58 -0.01
N LYS A 73 -5.80 -6.60 -0.35
CA LYS A 73 -6.04 -6.18 -1.74
C LYS A 73 -4.80 -5.66 -2.48
N TYR A 74 -3.78 -5.21 -1.75
CA TYR A 74 -2.51 -4.73 -2.30
C TYR A 74 -1.41 -5.81 -2.27
N GLY A 75 -1.73 -7.07 -1.94
CA GLY A 75 -0.76 -8.15 -1.84
C GLY A 75 0.22 -8.03 -0.67
N GLN A 76 -0.01 -7.10 0.26
CA GLN A 76 0.89 -6.81 1.39
C GLN A 76 0.68 -7.76 2.58
N VAL A 77 -0.46 -8.44 2.66
CA VAL A 77 -0.82 -9.30 3.80
C VAL A 77 -0.59 -10.76 3.44
N ASP A 78 0.13 -11.48 4.29
CA ASP A 78 0.20 -12.93 4.25
C ASP A 78 -0.82 -13.50 5.24
N VAL A 79 -2.03 -13.75 4.75
CA VAL A 79 -3.14 -14.24 5.58
C VAL A 79 -2.80 -15.59 6.20
N LYS A 80 -2.05 -16.44 5.49
CA LYS A 80 -1.66 -17.76 5.99
C LYS A 80 -0.71 -17.64 7.18
N LEU A 81 0.35 -16.82 7.05
CA LEU A 81 1.26 -16.54 8.17
C LEU A 81 0.50 -15.91 9.34
N GLY A 82 -0.36 -14.94 9.05
CA GLY A 82 -1.16 -14.23 10.05
C GLY A 82 -2.10 -15.15 10.84
N LEU A 83 -2.74 -16.14 10.19
CA LEU A 83 -3.59 -17.12 10.85
C LEU A 83 -2.77 -18.13 11.68
N VAL A 84 -1.62 -18.58 11.19
CA VAL A 84 -0.75 -19.53 11.92
C VAL A 84 -0.17 -18.88 13.18
N VAL A 85 0.41 -17.68 13.04
CA VAL A 85 0.89 -16.90 14.19
C VAL A 85 -0.30 -16.56 15.09
N GLY A 86 -1.44 -16.15 14.49
CA GLY A 86 -2.69 -15.84 15.18
C GLY A 86 -3.20 -16.95 16.08
N ALA A 87 -3.12 -18.22 15.65
CA ALA A 87 -3.55 -19.37 16.46
C ALA A 87 -2.74 -19.50 17.75
N SER A 88 -1.40 -19.39 17.66
CA SER A 88 -0.55 -19.39 18.86
C SER A 88 -0.68 -18.10 19.69
N ALA A 89 -0.95 -16.97 19.05
CA ALA A 89 -1.25 -15.71 19.72
C ALA A 89 -2.57 -15.76 20.48
N GLU A 90 -3.57 -16.49 20.00
CA GLU A 90 -4.81 -16.72 20.72
C GLU A 90 -4.54 -17.49 22.03
N ALA A 91 -3.74 -18.55 21.99
CA ALA A 91 -3.35 -19.29 23.19
C ALA A 91 -2.60 -18.39 24.19
N GLY A 92 -1.66 -17.58 23.71
CA GLY A 92 -0.97 -16.59 24.53
C GLY A 92 -1.89 -15.53 25.11
N MET A 93 -2.89 -15.10 24.35
CA MET A 93 -3.89 -14.14 24.78
C MET A 93 -4.76 -14.72 25.91
N LEU A 94 -5.25 -15.96 25.77
CA LEU A 94 -6.03 -16.61 26.82
C LEU A 94 -5.23 -16.78 28.11
N TYR A 95 -3.96 -17.19 27.98
CA TYR A 95 -3.05 -17.30 29.13
C TYR A 95 -2.79 -15.94 29.78
N GLY A 96 -2.45 -14.91 28.99
CA GLY A 96 -2.23 -13.56 29.52
C GLY A 96 -3.47 -12.96 30.18
N ALA A 97 -4.66 -13.26 29.65
CA ALA A 97 -5.92 -12.85 30.27
C ALA A 97 -6.12 -13.53 31.62
N HIS A 98 -5.81 -14.82 31.71
CA HIS A 98 -5.82 -15.56 32.97
C HIS A 98 -4.81 -14.99 33.99
N VAL A 99 -3.60 -14.60 33.55
CA VAL A 99 -2.61 -13.92 34.40
C VAL A 99 -3.18 -12.61 34.96
N GLN A 100 -3.77 -11.76 34.11
CA GLN A 100 -4.36 -10.51 34.58
C GLN A 100 -5.54 -10.72 35.54
N GLU A 101 -6.41 -11.68 35.25
CA GLU A 101 -7.51 -12.03 36.14
C GLU A 101 -7.02 -12.51 37.51
N THR A 102 -5.95 -13.31 37.53
CA THR A 102 -5.34 -13.80 38.76
C THR A 102 -4.74 -12.65 39.57
N ILE A 103 -4.02 -11.73 38.92
CA ILE A 103 -3.48 -10.53 39.57
C ILE A 103 -4.60 -9.66 40.13
N LYS A 104 -5.65 -9.41 39.35
CA LYS A 104 -6.82 -8.62 39.78
C LYS A 104 -7.53 -9.27 40.97
N ARG A 105 -7.65 -10.61 41.00
CA ARG A 105 -8.25 -11.33 42.13
C ARG A 105 -7.39 -11.27 43.38
N ALA A 106 -6.06 -11.40 43.24
CA ALA A 106 -5.14 -11.44 44.37
C ALA A 106 -4.83 -10.05 44.95
N PHE A 107 -4.73 -9.03 44.10
CA PHE A 107 -4.17 -7.71 44.45
C PHE A 107 -5.07 -6.53 44.07
N GLY A 108 -6.31 -6.78 43.64
CA GLY A 108 -7.27 -5.73 43.31
C GLY A 108 -6.90 -4.90 42.07
N ASP A 109 -7.47 -3.70 41.96
CA ASP A 109 -7.19 -2.79 40.84
C ASP A 109 -5.74 -2.31 40.85
N SER A 110 -5.21 -1.97 42.03
CA SER A 110 -3.84 -1.51 42.21
C SER A 110 -2.81 -2.53 41.74
N GLY A 111 -3.03 -3.83 41.98
CA GLY A 111 -2.17 -4.89 41.45
C GLY A 111 -2.18 -4.97 39.93
N SER A 112 -3.37 -4.92 39.33
CA SER A 112 -3.50 -4.89 37.86
C SER A 112 -2.84 -3.64 37.27
N ASN A 113 -3.07 -2.47 37.88
CA ASN A 113 -2.49 -1.19 37.49
C ASN A 113 -0.96 -1.20 37.54
N LEU A 114 -0.40 -1.76 38.61
CA LEU A 114 1.04 -1.93 38.80
C LEU A 114 1.62 -2.82 37.71
N TYR A 115 1.03 -4.00 37.48
CA TYR A 115 1.49 -4.93 36.45
C TYR A 115 1.50 -4.24 35.08
N VAL A 116 0.39 -3.62 34.69
CA VAL A 116 0.26 -2.96 33.38
C VAL A 116 1.33 -1.87 33.25
N SER A 117 1.47 -1.01 34.27
CA SER A 117 2.43 0.10 34.24
C SER A 117 3.88 -0.38 34.20
N ALA A 118 4.25 -1.39 35.00
CA ALA A 118 5.59 -1.97 34.99
C ALA A 118 5.91 -2.62 33.64
N ALA A 119 4.98 -3.40 33.08
CA ALA A 119 5.13 -4.01 31.76
C ALA A 119 5.28 -2.94 30.66
N PHE A 120 4.51 -1.86 30.72
CA PHE A 120 4.67 -0.72 29.80
C PHE A 120 6.06 -0.08 29.91
N VAL A 121 6.55 0.17 31.13
CA VAL A 121 7.89 0.76 31.32
C VAL A 121 8.96 -0.12 30.69
N VAL A 122 8.94 -1.43 30.94
CA VAL A 122 9.93 -2.37 30.38
C VAL A 122 9.83 -2.46 28.86
N VAL A 123 8.63 -2.71 28.33
CA VAL A 123 8.42 -2.90 26.89
C VAL A 123 8.73 -1.63 26.11
N LEU A 124 8.27 -0.47 26.59
CA LEU A 124 8.53 0.81 25.91
C LEU A 124 9.99 1.25 26.03
N ALA A 125 10.71 0.89 27.10
CA ALA A 125 12.13 1.19 27.23
C ALA A 125 12.92 0.44 26.15
N ILE A 126 12.67 -0.86 26.02
CA ILE A 126 13.35 -1.72 25.07
C ILE A 126 13.00 -1.31 23.63
N VAL A 127 11.71 -1.29 23.29
CA VAL A 127 11.30 -1.05 21.90
C VAL A 127 11.47 0.42 21.52
N GLY A 128 11.14 1.36 22.40
CA GLY A 128 11.30 2.80 22.14
C GLY A 128 12.77 3.20 21.98
N GLY A 129 13.65 2.66 22.83
CA GLY A 129 15.10 2.87 22.72
C GLY A 129 15.67 2.32 21.41
N TYR A 130 15.26 1.11 21.02
CA TYR A 130 15.67 0.52 19.74
C TYR A 130 15.22 1.36 18.54
N VAL A 131 13.96 1.79 18.55
CA VAL A 131 13.37 2.59 17.48
C VAL A 131 14.05 3.95 17.33
N LEU A 132 14.36 4.63 18.44
CA LEU A 132 15.07 5.91 18.41
C LEU A 132 16.50 5.74 17.90
N ARG A 133 17.19 4.67 18.31
CA ARG A 133 18.53 4.34 17.81
C ARG A 133 18.52 4.10 16.30
N ASP A 134 17.53 3.36 15.81
CA ASP A 134 17.38 3.08 14.39
C ASP A 134 17.02 4.33 13.57
N ALA A 135 16.12 5.17 14.09
CA ALA A 135 15.80 6.47 13.49
C ALA A 135 17.05 7.36 13.35
N TRP A 136 17.88 7.41 14.39
CA TRP A 136 19.13 8.19 14.39
C TRP A 136 20.14 7.65 13.37
N LYS A 137 20.28 6.32 13.27
CA LYS A 137 21.17 5.67 12.30
C LYS A 137 20.77 5.97 10.85
N ILE A 138 19.48 5.92 10.53
CA ILE A 138 18.96 6.25 9.18
C ILE A 138 19.20 7.72 8.87
N HIS A 139 18.96 8.61 9.83
CA HIS A 139 19.21 10.04 9.65
C HIS A 139 20.68 10.34 9.36
N LYS A 140 21.61 9.69 10.08
CA LYS A 140 23.06 9.91 9.93
C LYS A 140 23.64 9.29 8.66
N SER A 141 23.10 8.17 8.19
CA SER A 141 23.63 7.46 7.02
C SER A 141 23.10 7.97 5.68
N GLY A 142 22.05 8.79 5.65
CA GLY A 142 21.41 9.25 4.41
C GLY A 142 20.76 8.13 3.58
N ALA A 143 20.87 6.87 4.03
CA ALA A 143 20.38 5.67 3.36
C ALA A 143 18.88 5.49 3.60
N ALA A 144 18.06 6.36 3.00
CA ALA A 144 16.60 6.28 3.07
C ALA A 144 16.00 5.22 2.11
N GLY A 145 16.83 4.49 1.35
CA GLY A 145 16.38 3.57 0.29
C GLY A 145 17.25 2.33 0.06
N ALA A 146 18.04 1.90 1.05
CA ALA A 146 18.73 0.61 0.95
C ALA A 146 17.73 -0.55 1.14
N GLU A 147 17.80 -1.57 0.28
CA GLU A 147 17.00 -2.80 0.42
C GLU A 147 17.15 -3.41 1.82
N GLU A 148 16.02 -3.79 2.43
CA GLU A 148 16.01 -4.51 3.71
C GLU A 148 16.59 -5.90 3.52
N LYS A 149 17.89 -6.06 3.81
CA LYS A 149 18.53 -7.37 3.82
C LYS A 149 17.98 -8.20 4.97
N VAL A 150 17.64 -9.46 4.68
CA VAL A 150 17.24 -10.44 5.70
C VAL A 150 18.33 -10.56 6.76
N ASN A 151 17.96 -10.45 8.04
CA ASN A 151 18.91 -10.51 9.14
C ASN A 151 19.53 -11.91 9.30
N ALA A 152 20.74 -11.98 9.88
CA ALA A 152 21.44 -13.24 10.10
C ALA A 152 20.64 -14.22 10.99
N LEU A 153 19.88 -13.70 11.96
CA LEU A 153 18.99 -14.49 12.80
C LEU A 153 17.88 -15.15 11.98
N ALA A 154 17.22 -14.39 11.10
CA ALA A 154 16.19 -14.90 10.21
C ALA A 154 16.72 -15.96 9.26
N ARG A 155 17.92 -15.77 8.67
CA ARG A 155 18.56 -16.81 7.85
C ARG A 155 18.81 -18.10 8.63
N ARG A 156 19.25 -18.01 9.89
CA ARG A 156 19.46 -19.19 10.75
C ARG A 156 18.13 -19.90 11.05
N ALA A 157 17.08 -19.15 11.38
CA ALA A 157 15.75 -19.73 11.62
C ALA A 157 15.18 -20.39 10.35
N GLN A 158 15.36 -19.77 9.19
CA GLN A 158 14.93 -20.30 7.89
C GLN A 158 15.74 -21.54 7.45
N ALA A 159 17.02 -21.64 7.84
CA ALA A 159 17.88 -22.78 7.51
C ALA A 159 17.58 -24.05 8.32
N ILE A 160 16.93 -23.93 9.49
CA ILE A 160 16.63 -25.06 10.35
C ILE A 160 15.44 -25.83 9.76
N HIS A 161 15.71 -27.06 9.31
CA HIS A 161 14.70 -27.95 8.76
C HIS A 161 14.23 -28.95 9.82
N ILE A 162 12.95 -28.85 10.23
CA ILE A 162 12.34 -29.77 11.18
C ILE A 162 11.22 -30.54 10.46
N PRO A 163 11.32 -31.88 10.34
CA PRO A 163 10.34 -32.71 9.65
C PRO A 163 8.90 -32.43 10.12
N TYR A 164 7.93 -32.51 9.19
CA TYR A 164 6.48 -32.34 9.43
C TYR A 164 5.99 -30.96 9.93
N THR A 165 6.90 -30.02 10.22
CA THR A 165 6.54 -28.69 10.75
C THR A 165 6.79 -27.56 9.74
N MET A 166 7.34 -27.87 8.57
CA MET A 166 7.73 -26.88 7.57
C MET A 166 6.52 -26.33 6.81
N MET A 167 6.37 -25.01 6.80
CA MET A 167 5.30 -24.34 6.07
C MET A 167 5.85 -23.20 5.20
N TYR A 168 5.41 -23.15 3.95
CA TYR A 168 5.71 -22.04 3.06
C TYR A 168 4.83 -20.83 3.38
N PHE A 169 5.47 -19.66 3.50
CA PHE A 169 4.83 -18.36 3.71
C PHE A 169 5.23 -17.39 2.61
N LYS A 170 4.22 -16.78 1.96
CA LYS A 170 4.39 -15.86 0.83
C LYS A 170 5.21 -14.63 1.23
N SER A 171 5.00 -14.13 2.44
CA SER A 171 5.71 -12.94 2.96
C SER A 171 7.19 -13.18 3.24
N LEU A 172 7.58 -14.44 3.50
CA LEU A 172 8.98 -14.80 3.78
C LEU A 172 9.71 -15.22 2.50
N ASN A 173 8.97 -15.57 1.45
CA ASN A 173 9.46 -16.29 0.28
C ASN A 173 10.29 -17.52 0.65
N ALA A 174 9.90 -18.21 1.73
CA ALA A 174 10.67 -19.30 2.33
C ALA A 174 9.76 -20.29 3.08
N ARG A 175 10.24 -21.53 3.24
CA ARG A 175 9.66 -22.50 4.16
C ARG A 175 10.29 -22.32 5.53
N VAL A 176 9.46 -22.11 6.55
CA VAL A 176 9.90 -21.99 7.94
C VAL A 176 9.11 -22.98 8.80
N SER A 177 9.76 -23.58 9.78
CA SER A 177 9.07 -24.43 10.74
C SER A 177 8.07 -23.61 11.55
N ILE A 178 6.82 -24.10 11.67
CA ILE A 178 5.79 -23.48 12.52
C ILE A 178 6.24 -23.37 13.97
N LEU A 179 7.20 -24.18 14.42
CA LEU A 179 7.75 -24.12 15.77
C LEU A 179 8.47 -22.79 16.07
N PHE A 180 8.95 -22.06 15.05
CA PHE A 180 9.48 -20.70 15.25
C PHE A 180 8.37 -19.65 15.35
N THR A 181 7.19 -19.93 14.78
CA THR A 181 6.03 -19.03 14.83
C THR A 181 5.28 -19.13 16.15
N VAL A 182 5.29 -20.30 16.80
CA VAL A 182 4.50 -20.55 18.03
C VAL A 182 4.95 -19.71 19.23
N PRO A 183 6.25 -19.67 19.62
CA PRO A 183 6.70 -18.82 20.72
C PRO A 183 6.49 -17.34 20.44
N LEU A 184 6.69 -16.93 19.18
CA LEU A 184 6.47 -15.57 18.73
C LEU A 184 4.99 -15.16 18.88
N GLY A 185 4.07 -15.98 18.35
CA GLY A 185 2.65 -15.71 18.46
C GLY A 185 2.21 -15.74 19.92
N PHE A 186 2.59 -16.76 20.69
CA PHE A 186 2.27 -16.84 22.12
C PHE A 186 2.71 -15.59 22.90
N ALA A 187 3.96 -15.13 22.73
CA ALA A 187 4.45 -13.91 23.37
C ALA A 187 3.68 -12.66 22.92
N THR A 188 3.36 -12.57 21.62
CA THR A 188 2.54 -11.51 21.03
C THR A 188 1.16 -11.46 21.67
N GLY A 189 0.50 -12.62 21.81
CA GLY A 189 -0.79 -12.77 22.46
C GLY A 189 -0.77 -12.43 23.94
N MET A 190 0.23 -12.92 24.68
CA MET A 190 0.36 -12.68 26.12
C MET A 190 0.55 -11.19 26.44
N LEU A 191 1.37 -10.47 25.66
CA LEU A 191 1.47 -9.02 25.78
C LEU A 191 0.19 -8.31 25.34
N ALA A 192 -0.47 -8.79 24.28
CA ALA A 192 -1.75 -8.22 23.88
C ALA A 192 -2.79 -8.33 25.00
N ALA A 193 -2.92 -9.49 25.64
CA ALA A 193 -3.86 -9.67 26.73
C ALA A 193 -3.50 -8.84 27.97
N THR A 194 -2.22 -8.69 28.28
CA THR A 194 -1.83 -8.06 29.56
C THR A 194 -1.64 -6.55 29.49
N ILE A 195 -1.30 -5.99 28.32
CA ILE A 195 -1.09 -4.54 28.15
C ILE A 195 -1.75 -3.96 26.88
N ALA A 196 -2.44 -4.76 26.05
CA ALA A 196 -3.01 -4.38 24.75
C ALA A 196 -1.99 -4.14 23.61
N VAL A 197 -0.71 -4.50 23.80
CA VAL A 197 0.41 -4.11 22.92
C VAL A 197 1.11 -5.30 22.23
N GLY A 198 0.33 -6.23 21.64
CA GLY A 198 0.92 -7.42 20.99
C GLY A 198 1.88 -7.15 19.84
N GLY A 199 1.50 -6.28 18.89
CA GLY A 199 2.28 -6.05 17.66
C GLY A 199 3.67 -5.45 17.84
N PHE A 200 4.02 -5.00 19.05
CA PHE A 200 5.38 -4.56 19.38
C PHE A 200 6.37 -5.72 19.50
N ILE A 201 5.86 -6.94 19.73
CA ILE A 201 6.63 -8.18 19.56
C ILE A 201 6.32 -8.80 18.20
N GLY A 202 5.04 -8.84 17.80
CA GLY A 202 4.62 -9.51 16.57
C GLY A 202 5.32 -8.98 15.31
N VAL A 203 5.35 -7.65 15.10
CA VAL A 203 5.98 -7.05 13.91
C VAL A 203 7.50 -7.24 13.93
N PRO A 204 8.25 -6.85 14.99
CA PRO A 204 9.69 -7.07 15.00
C PRO A 204 10.08 -8.54 14.98
N GLY A 205 9.28 -9.44 15.57
CA GLY A 205 9.53 -10.87 15.54
C GLY A 205 9.36 -11.45 14.14
N MET A 206 8.27 -11.10 13.43
CA MET A 206 8.11 -11.51 12.03
C MET A 206 9.23 -10.94 11.15
N HIS A 207 9.65 -9.70 11.39
CA HIS A 207 10.70 -9.06 10.61
C HIS A 207 12.10 -9.64 10.89
N TYR A 208 12.52 -9.69 12.16
CA TYR A 208 13.89 -10.04 12.54
C TYR A 208 14.11 -11.53 12.78
N VAL A 209 13.10 -12.27 13.23
CA VAL A 209 13.20 -13.70 13.53
C VAL A 209 12.74 -14.54 12.34
N LEU A 210 11.64 -14.19 11.69
CA LEU A 210 11.13 -14.96 10.55
C LEU A 210 11.64 -14.45 9.20
N GLY A 211 12.07 -13.17 9.11
CA GLY A 211 12.61 -12.57 7.89
C GLY A 211 11.56 -11.94 6.97
N ALA A 212 10.37 -11.62 7.46
CA ALA A 212 9.36 -10.91 6.68
C ALA A 212 9.81 -9.46 6.38
N PRO A 213 9.59 -8.93 5.18
CA PRO A 213 9.78 -7.49 4.91
C PRO A 213 8.96 -6.64 5.89
N SER A 214 9.49 -5.51 6.36
CA SER A 214 8.82 -4.67 7.37
C SER A 214 7.37 -4.32 7.00
N LEU A 215 7.13 -4.03 5.72
CA LEU A 215 5.80 -3.69 5.20
C LEU A 215 4.82 -4.88 5.34
N MET A 216 5.27 -6.09 5.01
CA MET A 216 4.47 -7.30 5.11
C MET A 216 4.30 -7.77 6.55
N ALA A 217 5.34 -7.66 7.39
CA ALA A 217 5.24 -7.94 8.83
C ALA A 217 4.17 -7.06 9.50
N SER A 218 4.19 -5.75 9.24
CA SER A 218 3.19 -4.81 9.75
C SER A 218 1.78 -5.11 9.23
N ALA A 219 1.64 -5.49 7.96
CA ALA A 219 0.35 -5.80 7.36
C ALA A 219 -0.23 -7.14 7.86
N THR A 220 0.60 -8.18 7.95
CA THR A 220 0.26 -9.50 8.47
C THR A 220 -0.10 -9.46 9.96
N GLU A 221 0.53 -8.57 10.74
CA GLU A 221 0.16 -8.34 12.14
C GLU A 221 -1.30 -7.90 12.30
N LEU A 222 -1.91 -7.25 11.30
CA LEU A 222 -3.33 -6.90 11.37
C LEU A 222 -4.24 -8.15 11.38
N VAL A 223 -3.81 -9.24 10.74
CA VAL A 223 -4.52 -10.53 10.81
C VAL A 223 -4.36 -11.14 12.20
N VAL A 224 -3.13 -11.16 12.73
CA VAL A 224 -2.85 -11.65 14.10
C VAL A 224 -3.67 -10.86 15.12
N ALA A 225 -3.66 -9.53 15.03
CA ALA A 225 -4.40 -8.62 15.89
C ALA A 225 -5.92 -8.75 15.77
N PHE A 226 -6.45 -9.14 14.60
CA PHE A 226 -7.86 -9.48 14.46
C PHE A 226 -8.20 -10.78 15.21
N VAL A 227 -7.41 -11.83 15.00
CA VAL A 227 -7.62 -13.14 15.66
C VAL A 227 -7.58 -13.00 17.18
N MET A 228 -6.45 -12.53 17.73
CA MET A 228 -6.31 -12.36 19.19
C MET A 228 -7.22 -11.27 19.75
N GLY A 229 -7.59 -10.28 18.93
CA GLY A 229 -8.50 -9.22 19.33
C GLY A 229 -9.92 -9.73 19.53
N LEU A 230 -10.41 -10.57 18.60
CA LEU A 230 -11.73 -11.19 18.69
C LEU A 230 -11.81 -12.11 19.90
N GLY A 231 -10.87 -13.04 20.02
CA GLY A 231 -10.79 -13.97 21.13
C GLY A 231 -10.66 -13.28 22.50
N GLY A 232 -9.77 -12.29 22.59
CA GLY A 232 -9.58 -11.53 23.82
C GLY A 232 -10.76 -10.67 24.21
N THR A 233 -11.49 -10.12 23.23
CA THR A 233 -12.73 -9.41 23.50
C THR A 233 -13.76 -10.35 24.13
N ILE A 234 -13.94 -11.54 23.55
CA ILE A 234 -14.87 -12.55 24.08
C ILE A 234 -14.44 -12.98 25.49
N LYS A 235 -13.15 -13.31 25.70
CA LYS A 235 -12.64 -13.75 27.01
C LYS A 235 -12.84 -12.69 28.09
N TYR A 236 -12.46 -11.43 27.82
CA TYR A 236 -12.61 -10.36 28.79
C TYR A 236 -14.05 -9.92 28.99
N ALA A 237 -14.89 -9.99 27.95
CA ALA A 237 -16.32 -9.72 28.08
C ALA A 237 -16.98 -10.76 29.00
N TRP A 238 -16.64 -12.05 28.85
CA TRP A 238 -17.12 -13.11 29.76
C TRP A 238 -16.70 -12.89 31.21
N SER A 239 -15.50 -12.37 31.41
CA SER A 239 -15.00 -12.02 32.75
C SER A 239 -15.50 -10.68 33.27
N GLY A 240 -16.32 -9.96 32.49
CA GLY A 240 -16.95 -8.70 32.90
C GLY A 240 -16.02 -7.47 32.89
N PHE A 241 -14.89 -7.52 32.17
CA PHE A 241 -13.91 -6.42 32.15
C PHE A 241 -14.03 -5.48 30.95
N VAL A 242 -14.81 -5.82 29.93
CA VAL A 242 -14.98 -4.96 28.74
C VAL A 242 -16.00 -3.86 29.04
N ASP A 243 -15.55 -2.61 29.13
CA ASP A 243 -16.45 -1.45 29.04
C ASP A 243 -16.66 -1.10 27.56
N ILE A 244 -17.84 -1.46 27.04
CA ILE A 244 -18.21 -1.21 25.64
C ILE A 244 -18.36 0.28 25.35
N ARG A 245 -18.69 1.11 26.36
CA ARG A 245 -18.87 2.56 26.19
C ARG A 245 -17.52 3.21 25.85
N LEU A 246 -16.49 2.88 26.62
CA LEU A 246 -15.11 3.30 26.34
C LEU A 246 -14.66 2.83 24.95
N ALA A 247 -14.88 1.55 24.64
CA ALA A 247 -14.47 0.96 23.38
C ALA A 247 -15.12 1.66 22.18
N MET A 248 -16.42 1.96 22.24
CA MET A 248 -17.15 2.61 21.14
C MET A 248 -16.76 4.08 20.95
N ILE A 249 -16.56 4.84 22.03
CA ILE A 249 -16.10 6.25 21.93
C ILE A 249 -14.69 6.31 21.32
N ILE A 250 -13.78 5.46 21.77
CA ILE A 250 -12.41 5.40 21.24
C ILE A 250 -12.43 4.91 19.79
N LEU A 251 -13.26 3.91 19.46
CA LEU A 251 -13.45 3.42 18.09
C LEU A 251 -13.89 4.57 17.18
N ALA A 252 -14.94 5.31 17.57
CA ALA A 252 -15.46 6.44 16.81
C ALA A 252 -14.37 7.47 16.50
N GLY A 253 -13.67 7.98 17.51
CA GLY A 253 -12.60 8.96 17.31
C GLY A 253 -11.46 8.41 16.44
N SER A 254 -11.03 7.18 16.70
CA SER A 254 -9.90 6.59 16.00
C SER A 254 -10.12 6.30 14.51
N LEU A 255 -11.36 6.07 14.07
CA LEU A 255 -11.66 5.88 12.65
C LEU A 255 -11.37 7.16 11.85
N PHE A 256 -11.61 8.34 12.43
CA PHE A 256 -11.20 9.62 11.85
C PHE A 256 -9.67 9.75 11.86
N GLY A 257 -9.05 9.48 13.00
CA GLY A 257 -7.61 9.55 13.16
C GLY A 257 -6.83 8.69 12.17
N ILE A 258 -7.25 7.43 11.97
CA ILE A 258 -6.57 6.48 11.07
C ILE A 258 -6.45 7.01 9.65
N GLN A 259 -7.49 7.68 9.15
CA GLN A 259 -7.48 8.24 7.80
C GLN A 259 -6.43 9.35 7.66
N LEU A 260 -6.39 10.28 8.62
CA LEU A 260 -5.39 11.34 8.67
C LEU A 260 -3.98 10.78 8.82
N GLY A 261 -3.81 9.75 9.64
CA GLY A 261 -2.52 9.10 9.87
C GLY A 261 -1.98 8.44 8.62
N ALA A 262 -2.83 7.69 7.90
CA ALA A 262 -2.44 7.04 6.64
C ALA A 262 -2.05 8.06 5.57
N ILE A 263 -2.80 9.16 5.43
CA ILE A 263 -2.43 10.26 4.53
C ILE A 263 -1.10 10.90 4.97
N GLY A 264 -0.88 11.05 6.27
CA GLY A 264 0.39 11.54 6.82
C GLY A 264 1.60 10.77 6.30
N THR A 265 1.51 9.44 6.19
CA THR A 265 2.64 8.61 5.74
C THR A 265 3.08 8.87 4.30
N THR A 266 2.21 9.38 3.43
CA THR A 266 2.55 9.62 2.01
C THR A 266 3.39 10.88 1.82
N TYR A 267 3.38 11.80 2.79
CA TYR A 267 4.08 13.09 2.71
C TYR A 267 5.30 13.18 3.62
N VAL A 268 5.57 12.15 4.43
CA VAL A 268 6.55 12.20 5.50
C VAL A 268 7.67 11.18 5.28
N LYS A 269 8.91 11.61 5.49
CA LYS A 269 10.09 10.76 5.34
C LYS A 269 10.07 9.59 6.35
N PRO A 270 10.49 8.37 5.96
CA PRO A 270 10.43 7.19 6.83
C PRO A 270 11.10 7.33 8.20
N TYR A 271 12.23 8.05 8.31
CA TYR A 271 12.90 8.26 9.59
C TYR A 271 12.06 9.09 10.56
N LEU A 272 11.27 10.06 10.07
CA LEU A 272 10.45 10.91 10.93
C LEU A 272 9.29 10.12 11.54
N ILE A 273 8.80 9.08 10.85
CA ILE A 273 7.82 8.13 11.39
C ILE A 273 8.40 7.44 12.63
N LYS A 274 9.65 6.97 12.54
CA LYS A 274 10.36 6.33 13.67
C LYS A 274 10.64 7.31 14.81
N VAL A 275 10.98 8.58 14.51
CA VAL A 275 11.14 9.62 15.54
C VAL A 275 9.84 9.87 16.30
N VAL A 276 8.72 10.07 15.58
CA VAL A 276 7.40 10.28 16.22
C VAL A 276 7.05 9.11 17.14
N MET A 277 7.21 7.88 16.64
CA MET A 277 6.96 6.67 17.43
C MET A 277 7.81 6.65 18.70
N GLY A 278 9.12 6.83 18.55
CA GLY A 278 10.07 6.80 19.67
C GLY A 278 9.79 7.87 20.73
N VAL A 279 9.48 9.11 20.32
CA VAL A 279 9.15 10.21 21.23
C VAL A 279 7.90 9.91 22.04
N ILE A 280 6.81 9.48 21.38
CA ILE A 280 5.56 9.15 22.09
C ILE A 280 5.81 8.00 23.06
N MET A 281 6.53 6.96 22.65
CA MET A 281 6.82 5.80 23.51
C MET A 281 7.63 6.19 24.76
N VAL A 282 8.65 7.02 24.62
CA VAL A 282 9.47 7.48 25.75
C VAL A 282 8.63 8.34 26.71
N LEU A 283 7.79 9.24 26.20
CA LEU A 283 6.91 10.05 27.04
C LEU A 283 5.88 9.18 27.78
N VAL A 284 5.27 8.21 27.11
CA VAL A 284 4.34 7.25 27.74
C VAL A 284 5.04 6.40 28.80
N LEU A 285 6.29 5.96 28.54
CA LEU A 285 7.13 5.28 29.53
C LEU A 285 7.28 6.12 30.80
N PHE A 286 7.66 7.40 30.68
CA PHE A 286 7.82 8.27 31.84
C PHE A 286 6.48 8.51 32.56
N SER A 287 5.39 8.70 31.81
CA SER A 287 4.05 8.82 32.39
C SER A 287 3.69 7.59 33.23
N ARG A 288 3.95 6.36 32.78
CA ARG A 288 3.69 5.15 33.57
C ARG A 288 4.67 4.95 34.72
N GLY A 289 5.96 5.24 34.51
CA GLY A 289 6.99 5.11 35.54
C GLY A 289 6.71 5.97 36.77
N ILE A 290 6.23 7.20 36.58
CA ILE A 290 5.96 8.15 37.67
C ILE A 290 4.84 7.69 38.61
N VAL A 291 3.88 6.89 38.13
CA VAL A 291 2.73 6.43 38.94
C VAL A 291 3.02 5.11 39.67
N ILE A 292 4.08 4.38 39.31
CA ILE A 292 4.42 3.10 39.96
C ILE A 292 4.51 3.23 41.51
N PRO A 293 5.15 4.26 42.10
CA PRO A 293 5.18 4.41 43.55
C PRO A 293 3.79 4.52 44.19
N VAL A 294 2.81 5.12 43.50
CA VAL A 294 1.42 5.20 43.98
C VAL A 294 0.84 3.80 44.14
N TYR A 295 0.97 2.94 43.12
CA TYR A 295 0.46 1.58 43.18
C TYR A 295 1.20 0.71 44.19
N LEU A 296 2.52 0.89 44.35
CA LEU A 296 3.30 0.20 45.39
C LEU A 296 2.85 0.59 46.81
N ALA A 297 2.49 1.86 47.03
CA ALA A 297 1.99 2.34 48.31
C ALA A 297 0.56 1.81 48.59
N GLU A 298 -0.32 1.79 47.57
CA GLU A 298 -1.66 1.20 47.67
C GLU A 298 -1.61 -0.29 48.03
N LEU A 299 -0.63 -1.02 47.50
CA LEU A 299 -0.38 -2.44 47.80
C LEU A 299 0.40 -2.66 49.10
N LYS A 300 0.74 -1.60 49.83
CA LYS A 300 1.52 -1.65 51.08
C LYS A 300 2.91 -2.29 50.93
N ILE A 301 3.50 -2.23 49.73
CA ILE A 301 4.86 -2.69 49.45
C ILE A 301 5.89 -1.64 49.91
N ILE A 302 5.54 -0.36 49.77
CA ILE A 302 6.30 0.77 50.32
C ILE A 302 5.44 1.52 51.35
N GLY A 303 6.07 2.45 52.08
CA GLY A 303 5.37 3.32 53.02
C GLY A 303 4.26 4.14 52.36
N ALA A 304 3.21 4.44 53.11
CA ALA A 304 2.07 5.21 52.62
C ALA A 304 2.53 6.60 52.13
N LEU A 305 2.13 6.96 50.91
CA LEU A 305 2.40 8.28 50.35
C LEU A 305 1.34 9.28 50.86
N GLY A 306 1.79 10.50 51.18
CA GLY A 306 0.87 11.57 51.54
C GLY A 306 -0.11 11.90 50.40
N PRO A 307 -1.36 12.30 50.70
CA PRO A 307 -2.37 12.58 49.67
C PRO A 307 -1.89 13.60 48.61
N THR A 308 -1.18 14.63 49.05
CA THR A 308 -0.58 15.65 48.18
C THR A 308 0.43 15.06 47.19
N THR A 309 1.24 14.10 47.63
CA THR A 309 2.22 13.41 46.78
C THR A 309 1.53 12.54 45.76
N VAL A 310 0.49 11.80 46.16
CA VAL A 310 -0.31 10.97 45.24
C VAL A 310 -0.97 11.83 44.16
N THR A 311 -1.63 12.93 44.55
CA THR A 311 -2.23 13.87 43.60
C THR A 311 -1.19 14.48 42.66
N ALA A 312 -0.02 14.87 43.16
CA ALA A 312 1.07 15.40 42.34
C ALA A 312 1.59 14.38 41.31
N LEU A 313 1.88 13.15 41.73
CA LEU A 313 2.37 12.09 40.83
C LEU A 313 1.36 11.75 39.72
N ASN A 314 0.08 11.63 40.09
CA ASN A 314 -1.00 11.40 39.13
C ASN A 314 -1.17 12.57 38.16
N GLY A 315 -1.11 13.81 38.66
CA GLY A 315 -1.18 15.03 37.85
C GLY A 315 -0.02 15.15 36.85
N VAL A 316 1.21 14.90 37.29
CA VAL A 316 2.40 14.90 36.44
C VAL A 316 2.30 13.79 35.37
N SER A 317 1.88 12.59 35.75
CA SER A 317 1.67 11.49 34.81
C SER A 317 0.64 11.82 33.72
N PHE A 318 -0.48 12.43 34.11
CA PHE A 318 -1.52 12.88 33.19
C PHE A 318 -1.00 13.99 32.27
N ALA A 319 -0.26 14.97 32.79
CA ALA A 319 0.34 16.05 31.98
C ALA A 319 1.34 15.50 30.94
N ILE A 320 2.20 14.55 31.31
CA ILE A 320 3.13 13.90 30.38
C ILE A 320 2.35 13.10 29.31
N MET A 321 1.23 12.47 29.67
CA MET A 321 0.38 11.78 28.69
C MET A 321 -0.21 12.74 27.66
N ILE A 322 -0.72 13.89 28.11
CA ILE A 322 -1.19 14.95 27.21
C ILE A 322 -0.06 15.43 26.31
N LEU A 323 1.13 15.66 26.88
CA LEU A 323 2.31 16.06 26.10
C LEU A 323 2.70 15.00 25.06
N ALA A 324 2.63 13.71 25.39
CA ALA A 324 2.88 12.61 24.46
C ALA A 324 1.90 12.63 23.27
N LEU A 325 0.61 12.78 23.56
CA LEU A 325 -0.44 12.85 22.55
C LEU A 325 -0.31 14.11 21.68
N ALA A 326 -0.10 15.27 22.30
CA ALA A 326 0.02 16.56 21.63
C ALA A 326 1.28 16.63 20.75
N SER A 327 2.43 16.18 21.26
CA SER A 327 3.68 16.13 20.48
C SER A 327 3.56 15.20 19.29
N GLY A 328 2.98 14.01 19.46
CA GLY A 328 2.69 13.09 18.37
C GLY A 328 1.81 13.71 17.29
N ALA A 329 0.67 14.28 17.68
CA ALA A 329 -0.25 14.93 16.75
C ALA A 329 0.40 16.13 16.04
N PHE A 330 1.11 16.98 16.79
CA PHE A 330 1.79 18.16 16.24
C PHE A 330 2.83 17.77 15.20
N ILE A 331 3.73 16.81 15.50
CA ILE A 331 4.77 16.41 14.55
C ILE A 331 4.15 15.84 13.27
N ILE A 332 3.13 14.98 13.39
CA ILE A 332 2.44 14.38 12.24
C ILE A 332 1.76 15.46 11.39
N LEU A 333 0.96 16.34 12.00
CA LEU A 333 0.20 17.37 11.28
C LEU A 333 1.12 18.44 10.68
N ALA A 334 2.17 18.86 11.39
CA ALA A 334 3.15 19.80 10.88
C ALA A 334 3.93 19.23 9.70
N ALA A 335 4.34 17.96 9.78
CA ALA A 335 5.02 17.28 8.69
C ALA A 335 4.12 17.11 7.46
N LEU A 336 2.84 16.77 7.67
CA LEU A 336 1.83 16.72 6.62
C LEU A 336 1.62 18.09 5.95
N ALA A 337 1.42 19.15 6.74
CA ALA A 337 1.22 20.49 6.23
C ALA A 337 2.45 20.99 5.45
N LYS A 338 3.66 20.68 5.93
CA LYS A 338 4.92 20.99 5.23
C LYS A 338 5.04 20.23 3.91
N GLY A 339 4.70 18.93 3.90
CA GLY A 339 4.70 18.11 2.69
C GLY A 339 3.71 18.63 1.64
N ILE A 340 2.46 18.88 2.02
CA ILE A 340 1.44 19.44 1.13
C ILE A 340 1.85 20.83 0.62
N ARG A 341 2.42 21.70 1.47
CA ARG A 341 2.90 23.01 1.03
C ARG A 341 4.08 22.90 0.06
N ALA A 342 5.00 21.97 0.29
CA ALA A 342 6.13 21.74 -0.60
C ALA A 342 5.66 21.21 -1.96
N GLU A 343 4.70 20.29 -1.97
CA GLU A 343 4.07 19.77 -3.18
C GLU A 343 3.31 20.88 -3.93
N ARG A 344 2.44 21.64 -3.27
CA ARG A 344 1.74 22.79 -3.88
C ARG A 344 2.70 23.87 -4.39
N ARG A 345 3.83 24.10 -3.70
CA ARG A 345 4.85 25.05 -4.14
C ARG A 345 5.62 24.50 -5.34
N ALA A 346 5.88 23.19 -5.37
CA ALA A 346 6.46 22.52 -6.53
C ALA A 346 5.47 22.55 -7.72
N GLU A 347 4.18 22.35 -7.50
CA GLU A 347 3.13 22.50 -8.51
C GLU A 347 3.00 23.96 -9.01
N ALA A 348 3.10 24.95 -8.12
CA ALA A 348 3.06 26.36 -8.46
C ALA A 348 4.34 26.84 -9.18
N LEU A 349 5.50 26.30 -8.83
CA LEU A 349 6.78 26.53 -9.53
C LEU A 349 6.85 25.75 -10.85
N ALA A 350 6.13 24.63 -10.97
CA ALA A 350 5.97 23.83 -12.18
C ALA A 350 4.78 24.29 -13.04
N ALA A 351 3.99 25.27 -12.60
CA ALA A 351 2.98 25.93 -13.41
C ALA A 351 3.68 27.01 -14.25
N PRO A 352 3.81 26.84 -15.56
CA PRO A 352 4.37 27.90 -16.36
C PRO A 352 3.28 28.95 -16.63
N ALA A 353 3.61 30.20 -16.34
CA ALA A 353 3.08 31.31 -17.10
C ALA A 353 3.55 31.13 -18.56
N PHE A 354 2.72 30.54 -19.42
CA PHE A 354 2.92 30.67 -20.86
C PHE A 354 1.94 31.71 -21.40
N ALA A 355 2.50 32.89 -21.67
CA ALA A 355 1.92 33.87 -22.57
C ALA A 355 1.74 33.23 -23.96
N ALA A 356 0.72 33.70 -24.67
CA ALA A 356 0.46 33.33 -26.06
C ALA A 356 1.65 33.74 -26.93
N GLY A 357 2.49 32.77 -27.30
CA GLY A 357 3.60 32.95 -28.22
C GLY A 357 4.00 31.60 -28.80
N THR A 358 3.97 31.52 -30.13
CA THR A 358 4.45 30.40 -30.93
C THR A 358 5.92 30.12 -30.62
N VAL A 359 6.20 29.03 -29.89
CA VAL A 359 7.58 28.56 -29.67
C VAL A 359 7.81 27.33 -30.54
N ALA A 360 8.69 27.48 -31.53
CA ALA A 360 9.28 26.37 -32.26
C ALA A 360 10.09 25.50 -31.27
N VAL A 361 9.79 24.21 -31.22
CA VAL A 361 10.46 23.25 -30.34
C VAL A 361 11.82 22.88 -30.95
N PRO A 362 12.93 22.97 -30.19
CA PRO A 362 14.24 22.56 -30.68
C PRO A 362 14.34 21.04 -30.80
N VAL A 363 14.78 20.57 -31.96
CA VAL A 363 15.01 19.15 -32.27
C VAL A 363 16.26 18.67 -31.52
N SER A 364 16.08 17.81 -30.50
CA SER A 364 17.17 17.02 -29.92
C SER A 364 17.13 15.58 -30.45
N PRO A 365 18.28 14.88 -30.63
CA PRO A 365 18.34 13.65 -31.44
C PRO A 365 18.11 12.33 -30.68
N GLN A 366 17.52 12.35 -29.48
CA GLN A 366 17.41 11.14 -28.62
C GLN A 366 15.94 10.87 -28.23
N LEU A 367 15.36 9.82 -28.84
CA LEU A 367 14.19 8.98 -28.43
C LEU A 367 13.03 9.72 -27.73
N SER A 368 11.82 9.96 -28.26
CA SER A 368 11.06 9.55 -29.46
C SER A 368 10.14 10.73 -29.84
N PRO A 369 9.86 11.00 -31.13
CA PRO A 369 8.87 11.99 -31.53
C PRO A 369 7.49 11.42 -31.21
N ILE A 370 6.78 12.06 -30.29
CA ILE A 370 5.41 11.73 -29.91
C ILE A 370 4.59 11.42 -31.18
N GLY A 371 4.05 10.21 -31.31
CA GLY A 371 3.20 9.81 -32.44
C GLY A 371 3.84 9.00 -33.57
N ARG A 372 5.11 8.55 -33.46
CA ARG A 372 5.65 7.56 -34.41
C ARG A 372 5.13 6.15 -34.11
N PHE A 373 4.66 5.47 -35.16
CA PHE A 373 4.16 4.08 -35.10
C PHE A 373 4.96 3.19 -36.06
N GLU A 374 6.29 3.23 -35.97
CA GLU A 374 7.20 2.59 -36.94
C GLU A 374 7.82 1.30 -36.39
N ARG A 375 8.06 1.21 -35.07
CA ARG A 375 8.70 0.05 -34.42
C ARG A 375 7.91 -0.40 -33.20
N PHE A 376 7.37 -1.61 -33.26
CA PHE A 376 6.59 -2.20 -32.17
C PHE A 376 7.36 -3.32 -31.48
N LEU A 377 7.26 -3.38 -30.16
CA LEU A 377 7.67 -4.54 -29.37
C LEU A 377 6.42 -5.27 -28.86
N LEU A 378 6.17 -6.48 -29.35
CA LEU A 378 5.19 -7.40 -28.76
C LEU A 378 5.86 -8.22 -27.67
N ALA A 379 5.37 -8.10 -26.42
CA ALA A 379 5.73 -9.00 -25.34
C ALA A 379 4.67 -10.10 -25.17
N THR A 380 5.06 -11.36 -25.32
CA THR A 380 4.16 -12.53 -25.25
C THR A 380 4.79 -13.70 -24.52
N ASP A 381 3.98 -14.40 -23.73
CA ASP A 381 4.34 -15.57 -22.95
C ASP A 381 3.63 -16.84 -23.43
N GLY A 382 3.04 -16.81 -24.63
CA GLY A 382 2.26 -17.92 -25.20
C GLY A 382 0.94 -18.22 -24.48
N SER A 383 0.60 -17.49 -23.42
CA SER A 383 -0.62 -17.72 -22.66
C SER A 383 -1.87 -17.23 -23.41
N GLU A 384 -3.04 -17.76 -23.03
CA GLU A 384 -4.33 -17.29 -23.55
C GLU A 384 -4.56 -15.77 -23.34
N PHE A 385 -3.90 -15.17 -22.34
CA PHE A 385 -4.00 -13.74 -22.03
C PHE A 385 -3.21 -12.85 -22.98
N SER A 386 -2.18 -13.39 -23.65
CA SER A 386 -1.37 -12.67 -24.64
C SER A 386 -1.94 -12.74 -26.06
N THR A 387 -2.90 -13.65 -26.32
CA THR A 387 -3.50 -13.85 -27.66
C THR A 387 -4.11 -12.59 -28.27
N GLY A 388 -4.76 -11.74 -27.45
CA GLY A 388 -5.27 -10.45 -27.90
C GLY A 388 -4.15 -9.52 -28.35
N ALA A 389 -3.07 -9.44 -27.57
CA ALA A 389 -1.91 -8.61 -27.92
C ALA A 389 -1.21 -9.10 -29.19
N VAL A 390 -1.07 -10.41 -29.39
CA VAL A 390 -0.53 -10.99 -30.63
C VAL A 390 -1.38 -10.53 -31.83
N ARG A 391 -2.69 -10.78 -31.79
CA ARG A 391 -3.61 -10.43 -32.88
C ARG A 391 -3.58 -8.94 -33.21
N GLU A 392 -3.71 -8.09 -32.20
CA GLU A 392 -3.79 -6.64 -32.43
C GLU A 392 -2.43 -6.03 -32.80
N SER A 393 -1.31 -6.61 -32.33
CA SER A 393 0.02 -6.17 -32.77
C SER A 393 0.26 -6.40 -34.26
N LEU A 394 -0.16 -7.55 -34.80
CA LEU A 394 -0.07 -7.86 -36.22
C LEU A 394 -0.96 -6.92 -37.03
N ARG A 395 -2.22 -6.74 -36.60
CA ARG A 395 -3.18 -5.83 -37.26
C ARG A 395 -2.64 -4.39 -37.29
N MET A 396 -2.16 -3.88 -36.16
CA MET A 396 -1.61 -2.53 -36.08
C MET A 396 -0.31 -2.39 -36.88
N ALA A 397 0.59 -3.37 -36.82
CA ALA A 397 1.85 -3.31 -37.57
C ALA A 397 1.60 -3.29 -39.07
N GLN A 398 0.68 -4.12 -39.57
CA GLN A 398 0.27 -4.10 -40.97
C GLN A 398 -0.33 -2.74 -41.36
N LYS A 399 -1.23 -2.20 -40.53
CA LYS A 399 -1.91 -0.93 -40.82
C LYS A 399 -0.96 0.28 -40.79
N CYS A 400 0.04 0.27 -39.90
CA CYS A 400 1.01 1.35 -39.76
C CYS A 400 2.26 1.18 -40.63
N GLY A 401 2.43 0.02 -41.30
CA GLY A 401 3.70 -0.34 -41.95
C GLY A 401 4.86 -0.49 -40.95
N ALA A 402 4.57 -0.86 -39.71
CA ALA A 402 5.55 -0.94 -38.63
C ALA A 402 6.37 -2.24 -38.70
N ARG A 403 7.61 -2.17 -38.25
CA ARG A 403 8.43 -3.35 -37.95
C ARG A 403 8.00 -3.92 -36.60
N LEU A 404 7.86 -5.24 -36.52
CA LEU A 404 7.45 -5.95 -35.32
C LEU A 404 8.65 -6.69 -34.72
N HIS A 405 8.98 -6.39 -33.48
CA HIS A 405 9.88 -7.21 -32.68
C HIS A 405 9.06 -7.99 -31.67
N VAL A 406 9.22 -9.31 -31.59
CA VAL A 406 8.48 -10.17 -30.67
C VAL A 406 9.44 -10.72 -29.64
N VAL A 407 9.18 -10.44 -28.37
CA VAL A 407 9.95 -10.97 -27.25
C VAL A 407 9.12 -11.94 -26.42
N SER A 408 9.70 -13.10 -26.13
CA SER A 408 9.21 -13.99 -25.09
C SER A 408 10.25 -14.09 -23.98
N VAL A 409 9.85 -13.75 -22.75
CA VAL A 409 10.72 -13.74 -21.58
C VAL A 409 10.25 -14.81 -20.62
N LEU A 410 11.08 -15.83 -20.40
CA LEU A 410 10.84 -16.86 -19.40
C LEU A 410 11.51 -16.47 -18.08
N SER A 411 10.77 -16.63 -16.97
CA SER A 411 11.32 -16.44 -15.62
C SER A 411 12.41 -17.48 -15.37
N HIS A 412 13.61 -17.02 -15.03
CA HIS A 412 14.67 -17.86 -14.49
C HIS A 412 14.61 -17.77 -12.96
N ASP A 413 13.59 -18.41 -12.37
CA ASP A 413 13.58 -18.64 -10.93
C ASP A 413 14.54 -19.77 -10.59
N VAL A 414 15.32 -19.61 -9.53
CA VAL A 414 16.24 -20.63 -8.97
C VAL A 414 15.48 -21.94 -8.63
N GLU A 415 14.14 -21.93 -8.61
CA GLU A 415 13.27 -23.11 -8.54
C GLU A 415 13.43 -24.07 -9.75
N TYR A 416 13.83 -23.60 -10.93
CA TYR A 416 14.00 -24.46 -12.11
C TYR A 416 15.20 -25.40 -12.03
N GLU A 417 16.17 -25.18 -11.15
CA GLU A 417 17.21 -26.17 -10.86
C GLU A 417 16.63 -27.43 -10.19
N SER A 418 15.46 -27.33 -9.54
CA SER A 418 14.80 -28.45 -8.85
C SER A 418 13.76 -29.21 -9.69
N LEU A 419 13.34 -28.65 -10.84
CA LEU A 419 12.28 -29.19 -11.71
C LEU A 419 12.79 -30.11 -12.84
N GLY A 420 14.10 -30.33 -12.91
CA GLY A 420 14.74 -31.21 -13.90
C GLY A 420 14.87 -30.55 -15.28
N GLU A 421 16.03 -30.73 -15.91
CA GLU A 421 16.39 -30.14 -17.22
C GLU A 421 15.34 -30.38 -18.32
N GLN A 422 14.62 -31.50 -18.25
CA GLN A 422 13.57 -31.85 -19.21
C GLN A 422 12.37 -30.90 -19.19
N LEU A 423 11.92 -30.43 -18.02
CA LEU A 423 10.75 -29.55 -17.96
C LEU A 423 11.12 -28.14 -18.44
N LEU A 424 12.30 -27.65 -18.09
CA LEU A 424 12.84 -26.39 -18.62
C LEU A 424 12.97 -26.45 -20.14
N LYS A 425 13.48 -27.58 -20.69
CA LYS A 425 13.55 -27.79 -22.14
C LYS A 425 12.19 -27.77 -22.80
N GLN A 426 11.17 -28.39 -22.20
CA GLN A 426 9.80 -28.35 -22.72
C GLN A 426 9.21 -26.93 -22.75
N GLU A 427 9.43 -26.13 -21.71
CA GLU A 427 8.96 -24.74 -21.68
C GLU A 427 9.71 -23.87 -22.71
N LEU A 428 11.01 -24.11 -22.90
CA LEU A 428 11.80 -23.48 -23.97
C LEU A 428 11.28 -23.85 -25.37
N ASP A 429 11.05 -25.14 -25.62
CA ASP A 429 10.55 -25.63 -26.90
C ASP A 429 9.15 -25.04 -27.22
N LYS A 430 8.27 -24.94 -26.21
CA LYS A 430 6.95 -24.28 -26.34
C LYS A 430 7.08 -22.79 -26.66
N ALA A 431 7.94 -22.07 -25.94
CA ALA A 431 8.16 -20.65 -26.17
C ALA A 431 8.72 -20.39 -27.58
N GLN A 432 9.66 -21.21 -28.03
CA GLN A 432 10.23 -21.12 -29.37
C GLN A 432 9.17 -21.42 -30.45
N ALA A 433 8.38 -22.49 -30.28
CA ALA A 433 7.30 -22.83 -31.21
C ALA A 433 6.26 -21.70 -31.32
N HIS A 434 5.91 -21.06 -30.19
CA HIS A 434 5.03 -19.90 -30.18
C HIS A 434 5.62 -18.70 -30.93
N LEU A 435 6.90 -18.39 -30.72
CA LEU A 435 7.58 -17.32 -31.47
C LEU A 435 7.60 -17.58 -32.98
N GLU A 436 7.88 -18.81 -33.41
CA GLU A 436 7.84 -19.18 -34.84
C GLU A 436 6.42 -19.08 -35.41
N GLN A 437 5.40 -19.44 -34.63
CA GLN A 437 4.00 -19.26 -35.03
C GLN A 437 3.66 -17.78 -35.27
N VAL A 438 4.04 -16.89 -34.34
CA VAL A 438 3.81 -15.44 -34.50
C VAL A 438 4.59 -14.89 -35.68
N LYS A 439 5.83 -15.35 -35.90
CA LYS A 439 6.65 -14.96 -37.05
C LYS A 439 6.04 -15.37 -38.39
N ALA A 440 5.50 -16.60 -38.47
CA ALA A 440 4.79 -17.08 -39.66
C ALA A 440 3.52 -16.25 -39.94
N GLN A 441 2.76 -15.91 -38.90
CA GLN A 441 1.60 -15.01 -39.03
C GLN A 441 2.00 -13.62 -39.51
N ALA A 442 3.10 -13.08 -39.00
CA ALA A 442 3.63 -11.79 -39.44
C ALA A 442 4.09 -11.81 -40.91
N ALA A 443 4.80 -12.88 -41.32
CA ALA A 443 5.22 -13.06 -42.71
C ALA A 443 4.02 -13.16 -43.66
N ALA A 444 2.98 -13.92 -43.29
CA ALA A 444 1.75 -14.02 -44.06
C ALA A 444 1.01 -12.67 -44.20
N ALA A 445 1.16 -11.77 -43.22
CA ALA A 445 0.62 -10.41 -43.25
C ALA A 445 1.56 -9.38 -43.91
N GLY A 446 2.74 -9.78 -44.40
CA GLY A 446 3.71 -8.89 -45.03
C GLY A 446 4.47 -7.98 -44.04
N ILE A 447 4.55 -8.37 -42.77
CA ILE A 447 5.16 -7.57 -41.69
C ILE A 447 6.61 -8.01 -41.49
N ALA A 448 7.54 -7.05 -41.49
CA ALA A 448 8.92 -7.32 -41.10
C ALA A 448 8.98 -7.68 -39.61
N CYS A 449 9.32 -8.94 -39.31
CA CYS A 449 9.22 -9.51 -37.97
C CYS A 449 10.54 -10.16 -37.52
N GLU A 450 11.04 -9.71 -36.38
CA GLU A 450 12.15 -10.32 -35.65
C GLU A 450 11.63 -10.94 -34.34
N THR A 451 12.15 -12.09 -33.97
CA THR A 451 11.79 -12.78 -32.73
C THR A 451 13.00 -12.92 -31.83
N ARG A 452 12.80 -12.74 -30.52
CA ARG A 452 13.81 -12.95 -29.50
C ARG A 452 13.25 -13.72 -28.32
N HIS A 453 13.96 -14.77 -27.93
CA HIS A 453 13.70 -15.50 -26.71
C HIS A 453 14.75 -15.10 -25.66
N VAL A 454 14.31 -14.80 -24.44
CA VAL A 454 15.22 -14.40 -23.34
C VAL A 454 14.83 -15.10 -22.03
N GLN A 455 15.83 -15.51 -21.26
CA GLN A 455 15.65 -15.94 -19.87
C GLN A 455 16.08 -14.79 -18.96
N ALA A 456 15.24 -14.42 -17.99
CA ALA A 456 15.54 -13.35 -17.05
C ALA A 456 14.92 -13.62 -15.68
N SER A 457 15.57 -13.17 -14.61
CA SER A 457 14.99 -13.22 -13.26
C SER A 457 13.83 -12.24 -13.07
N GLU A 458 13.81 -11.13 -13.84
CA GLU A 458 12.79 -10.09 -13.76
C GLU A 458 12.20 -9.81 -15.15
N ILE A 459 11.05 -10.42 -15.45
CA ILE A 459 10.40 -10.39 -16.76
C ILE A 459 10.18 -8.95 -17.28
N TYR A 460 9.65 -8.07 -16.42
CA TYR A 460 9.31 -6.70 -16.84
C TYR A 460 10.53 -5.89 -17.25
N GLN A 461 11.66 -6.10 -16.56
CA GLN A 461 12.89 -5.36 -16.79
C GLN A 461 13.46 -5.71 -18.15
N GLU A 462 13.42 -7.00 -18.51
CA GLU A 462 13.90 -7.45 -19.81
C GLU A 462 13.00 -6.95 -20.95
N ILE A 463 11.68 -6.91 -20.78
CA ILE A 463 10.78 -6.31 -21.76
C ILE A 463 11.14 -4.82 -22.00
N VAL A 464 11.41 -4.07 -20.93
CA VAL A 464 11.80 -2.65 -21.03
C VAL A 464 13.16 -2.48 -21.68
N ASN A 465 14.15 -3.29 -21.29
CA ASN A 465 15.49 -3.28 -21.88
C ASN A 465 15.43 -3.60 -23.38
N GLU A 466 14.61 -4.59 -23.76
CA GLU A 466 14.44 -4.98 -25.14
C GLU A 466 13.78 -3.86 -25.96
N ALA A 467 12.77 -3.19 -25.40
CA ALA A 467 12.14 -2.02 -26.02
C ALA A 467 13.15 -0.89 -26.25
N GLU A 468 14.05 -0.64 -25.30
CA GLU A 468 15.14 0.33 -25.46
C GLU A 468 16.15 -0.12 -26.53
N ARG A 469 16.53 -1.39 -26.55
CA ARG A 469 17.48 -1.98 -27.50
C ARG A 469 17.01 -1.85 -28.94
N VAL A 470 15.75 -2.18 -29.20
CA VAL A 470 15.16 -2.10 -30.55
C VAL A 470 14.61 -0.71 -30.87
N GLN A 471 14.72 0.22 -29.92
CA GLN A 471 14.16 1.58 -30.00
C GLN A 471 12.67 1.57 -30.36
N ALA A 472 11.90 0.71 -29.69
CA ALA A 472 10.47 0.58 -29.91
C ALA A 472 9.74 1.89 -29.57
N ASP A 473 8.81 2.29 -30.43
CA ASP A 473 7.91 3.43 -30.20
C ASP A 473 6.70 3.02 -29.34
N LEU A 474 6.36 1.72 -29.38
CA LEU A 474 5.21 1.14 -28.69
C LEU A 474 5.52 -0.27 -28.18
N ILE A 475 5.28 -0.52 -26.90
CA ILE A 475 5.19 -1.87 -26.34
C ILE A 475 3.74 -2.34 -26.39
N ILE A 476 3.48 -3.51 -26.95
CA ILE A 476 2.17 -4.15 -27.02
C ILE A 476 2.21 -5.41 -26.16
N MET A 477 1.30 -5.53 -25.20
CA MET A 477 1.26 -6.68 -24.31
C MET A 477 -0.15 -6.99 -23.80
N GLY A 478 -0.32 -8.22 -23.32
CA GLY A 478 -1.55 -8.62 -22.64
C GLY A 478 -1.74 -7.88 -21.32
N ARG A 479 -2.99 -7.83 -20.84
CA ARG A 479 -3.30 -7.32 -19.49
C ARG A 479 -2.68 -8.15 -18.36
N ARG A 480 -2.31 -9.40 -18.65
CA ARG A 480 -1.79 -10.40 -17.70
C ARG A 480 -0.85 -11.36 -18.41
N GLY A 481 -0.02 -12.05 -17.63
CA GLY A 481 0.69 -13.25 -18.06
C GLY A 481 0.05 -14.55 -17.53
N GLY A 482 0.58 -15.69 -17.95
CA GLY A 482 0.07 -17.04 -17.70
C GLY A 482 -0.04 -17.43 -16.23
N HIS A 483 0.68 -16.75 -15.33
CA HIS A 483 0.71 -17.06 -13.89
C HIS A 483 -0.28 -16.23 -13.03
N ALA A 484 -1.18 -15.44 -13.62
CA ALA A 484 -2.08 -14.54 -12.88
C ALA A 484 -3.36 -15.23 -12.36
N LEU A 485 -3.54 -15.29 -11.03
CA LEU A 485 -4.61 -16.04 -10.33
C LEU A 485 -6.01 -15.37 -10.23
N ALA A 486 -6.26 -14.21 -10.84
CA ALA A 486 -7.55 -13.51 -10.73
C ALA A 486 -8.11 -12.99 -12.08
N ARG A 487 -9.40 -13.24 -12.34
CA ARG A 487 -10.05 -12.91 -13.63
C ARG A 487 -10.30 -11.41 -13.89
N MET A 488 -10.17 -10.51 -12.90
CA MET A 488 -10.56 -9.08 -13.01
C MET A 488 -9.48 -8.03 -12.61
N MET A 489 -8.21 -8.37 -12.39
CA MET A 489 -7.15 -7.40 -12.00
C MET A 489 -6.09 -7.18 -13.09
N LEU A 490 -5.29 -6.11 -13.02
CA LEU A 490 -4.10 -5.89 -13.87
C LEU A 490 -2.96 -6.82 -13.40
N GLY A 491 -2.17 -7.38 -14.33
CA GLY A 491 -1.00 -8.20 -13.99
C GLY A 491 0.19 -7.36 -13.49
N ASP A 492 0.99 -7.93 -12.57
CA ASP A 492 2.18 -7.27 -11.99
C ASP A 492 3.21 -6.86 -13.07
N THR A 493 3.54 -7.77 -13.99
CA THR A 493 4.44 -7.49 -15.12
C THR A 493 3.93 -6.32 -15.96
N THR A 494 2.65 -6.31 -16.32
CA THR A 494 2.04 -5.23 -17.11
C THR A 494 2.14 -3.89 -16.37
N ALA A 495 1.81 -3.85 -15.08
CA ALA A 495 1.92 -2.64 -14.27
C ALA A 495 3.35 -2.10 -14.21
N LYS A 496 4.35 -2.98 -14.00
CA LYS A 496 5.76 -2.62 -13.95
C LYS A 496 6.30 -2.17 -15.32
N VAL A 497 5.92 -2.82 -16.42
CA VAL A 497 6.28 -2.37 -17.78
C VAL A 497 5.72 -0.97 -18.03
N ILE A 498 4.44 -0.71 -17.71
CA ILE A 498 3.87 0.64 -17.87
C ILE A 498 4.60 1.65 -16.97
N GLY A 499 5.03 1.28 -15.76
CA GLY A 499 5.81 2.16 -14.89
C GLY A 499 7.18 2.52 -15.51
N HIS A 500 7.92 1.52 -15.97
CA HIS A 500 9.34 1.66 -16.32
C HIS A 500 9.62 1.96 -17.79
N ALA A 501 8.70 1.65 -18.71
CA ALA A 501 8.89 1.91 -20.13
C ALA A 501 9.08 3.41 -20.43
N ARG A 502 10.01 3.72 -21.34
CA ARG A 502 10.22 5.08 -21.87
C ARG A 502 9.28 5.39 -23.03
N CYS A 503 8.85 4.39 -23.78
CA CYS A 503 7.87 4.50 -24.86
C CYS A 503 6.45 4.17 -24.39
N SER A 504 5.47 4.44 -25.25
CA SER A 504 4.06 4.18 -24.94
C SER A 504 3.79 2.68 -24.79
N VAL A 505 2.77 2.33 -24.00
CA VAL A 505 2.39 0.93 -23.75
C VAL A 505 0.93 0.71 -24.10
N LEU A 506 0.66 -0.20 -25.04
CA LEU A 506 -0.67 -0.65 -25.41
C LEU A 506 -0.97 -1.98 -24.69
N VAL A 507 -1.94 -1.92 -23.78
CA VAL A 507 -2.45 -3.09 -23.08
C VAL A 507 -3.68 -3.62 -23.79
N VAL A 508 -3.62 -4.88 -24.23
CA VAL A 508 -4.67 -5.51 -25.02
C VAL A 508 -5.29 -6.68 -24.26
N PRO A 509 -6.53 -6.55 -23.75
CA PRO A 509 -7.29 -7.69 -23.24
C PRO A 509 -7.54 -8.74 -24.32
N ARG A 510 -7.65 -10.01 -23.92
CA ARG A 510 -7.88 -11.16 -24.83
C ARG A 510 -8.96 -10.92 -25.89
N ALA A 511 -10.11 -10.40 -25.47
CA ALA A 511 -11.28 -10.18 -26.30
C ALA A 511 -11.35 -8.77 -26.94
N ALA A 512 -10.35 -7.93 -26.73
CA ALA A 512 -10.33 -6.58 -27.32
C ALA A 512 -9.98 -6.67 -28.82
N GLU A 513 -10.69 -5.90 -29.64
CA GLU A 513 -10.43 -5.81 -31.09
C GLU A 513 -10.31 -4.35 -31.49
N LEU A 514 -9.18 -3.97 -32.09
CA LEU A 514 -8.91 -2.62 -32.58
C LEU A 514 -9.37 -2.49 -34.04
N ALA A 515 -10.68 -2.45 -34.23
CA ALA A 515 -11.30 -2.28 -35.54
C ALA A 515 -11.19 -0.83 -36.08
N GLY A 516 -10.85 0.14 -35.22
CA GLY A 516 -10.81 1.56 -35.57
C GLY A 516 -12.21 2.19 -35.60
N ARG A 517 -13.15 1.69 -34.78
CA ARG A 517 -14.54 2.17 -34.74
C ARG A 517 -14.65 3.52 -34.08
N HIS A 518 -14.05 3.68 -32.91
CA HIS A 518 -14.11 4.91 -32.13
C HIS A 518 -13.06 4.89 -31.01
N PHE A 519 -12.36 5.99 -30.78
CA PHE A 519 -11.40 6.11 -29.68
C PHE A 519 -11.93 7.04 -28.58
N VAL A 520 -11.61 6.73 -27.33
CA VAL A 520 -11.86 7.64 -26.20
C VAL A 520 -10.54 8.14 -25.64
N LEU A 521 -10.34 9.46 -25.65
CA LEU A 521 -9.19 10.11 -25.03
C LEU A 521 -9.60 10.71 -23.68
N ALA A 522 -8.98 10.27 -22.59
CA ALA A 522 -9.16 10.93 -21.30
C ALA A 522 -8.15 12.07 -21.13
N THR A 523 -8.65 13.26 -20.77
CA THR A 523 -7.83 14.44 -20.50
C THR A 523 -8.15 15.03 -19.13
N ASP A 524 -7.10 15.43 -18.41
CA ASP A 524 -7.16 16.23 -17.19
C ASP A 524 -6.53 17.63 -17.40
N GLY A 525 -6.18 17.96 -18.64
CA GLY A 525 -5.48 19.18 -19.02
C GLY A 525 -3.97 19.19 -18.74
N SER A 526 -3.40 18.08 -18.26
CA SER A 526 -1.96 17.98 -17.99
C SER A 526 -1.12 17.78 -19.26
N ARG A 527 0.19 18.00 -19.16
CA ARG A 527 1.15 17.69 -20.24
C ARG A 527 1.12 16.24 -20.72
N TYR A 528 0.74 15.31 -19.84
CA TYR A 528 0.65 13.89 -20.17
C TYR A 528 -0.62 13.59 -20.97
N ALA A 529 -1.71 14.28 -20.64
CA ALA A 529 -2.91 14.25 -21.46
C ALA A 529 -2.68 14.92 -22.82
N ASP A 530 -1.86 15.96 -22.89
CA ASP A 530 -1.48 16.60 -24.16
C ASP A 530 -0.60 15.68 -25.03
N ALA A 531 0.36 14.96 -24.44
CA ALA A 531 1.11 13.92 -25.16
C ALA A 531 0.18 12.80 -25.66
N ALA A 532 -0.81 12.41 -24.85
CA ALA A 532 -1.84 11.46 -25.24
C ALA A 532 -2.72 11.98 -26.39
N ALA A 533 -3.06 13.28 -26.38
CA ALA A 533 -3.78 13.94 -27.46
C ALA A 533 -3.01 13.91 -28.78
N ALA A 534 -1.72 14.25 -28.75
CA ALA A 534 -0.87 14.18 -29.94
C ALA A 534 -0.74 12.75 -30.48
N THR A 535 -0.53 11.77 -29.59
CA THR A 535 -0.41 10.36 -29.98
C THR A 535 -1.71 9.81 -30.58
N VAL A 536 -2.86 10.12 -29.98
CA VAL A 536 -4.15 9.69 -30.53
C VAL A 536 -4.48 10.41 -31.84
N ALA A 537 -4.04 11.67 -32.03
CA ALA A 537 -4.22 12.37 -33.29
C ALA A 537 -3.54 11.61 -34.44
N SER A 538 -2.27 11.23 -34.26
CA SER A 538 -1.53 10.44 -35.26
C SER A 538 -2.19 9.08 -35.51
N LEU A 539 -2.57 8.35 -34.46
CA LEU A 539 -3.20 7.04 -34.60
C LEU A 539 -4.59 7.10 -35.26
N ALA A 540 -5.40 8.08 -34.86
CA ALA A 540 -6.73 8.31 -35.40
C ALA A 540 -6.66 8.76 -36.86
N GLY A 541 -5.68 9.59 -37.22
CA GLY A 541 -5.40 9.97 -38.61
C GLY A 541 -5.06 8.76 -39.49
N LEU A 542 -4.16 7.89 -39.02
CA LEU A 542 -3.81 6.64 -39.71
C LEU A 542 -5.01 5.67 -39.83
N CYS A 543 -5.91 5.70 -38.85
CA CYS A 543 -7.05 4.79 -38.81
C CYS A 543 -8.34 5.34 -39.41
N HIS A 544 -8.40 6.63 -39.72
CA HIS A 544 -9.63 7.39 -39.99
C HIS A 544 -10.71 7.20 -38.92
N THR A 545 -10.29 7.20 -37.65
CA THR A 545 -11.16 6.86 -36.51
C THR A 545 -11.60 8.11 -35.75
N PRO A 546 -12.89 8.31 -35.47
CA PRO A 546 -13.36 9.42 -34.64
C PRO A 546 -12.92 9.28 -33.17
N VAL A 547 -12.76 10.42 -32.49
CA VAL A 547 -12.27 10.50 -31.11
C VAL A 547 -13.26 11.27 -30.22
N THR A 548 -13.68 10.68 -29.10
CA THR A 548 -14.36 11.41 -28.03
C THR A 548 -13.36 11.79 -26.94
N VAL A 549 -13.27 13.09 -26.65
CA VAL A 549 -12.44 13.60 -25.55
C VAL A 549 -13.28 13.70 -24.28
N VAL A 550 -12.85 13.04 -23.21
CA VAL A 550 -13.54 13.07 -21.91
C VAL A 550 -12.66 13.66 -20.82
N SER A 551 -13.25 14.55 -20.01
CA SER A 551 -12.68 14.94 -18.71
C SER A 551 -13.68 14.61 -17.63
N VAL A 552 -13.22 14.11 -16.48
CA VAL A 552 -14.12 13.73 -15.39
C VAL A 552 -13.97 14.65 -14.19
N THR A 553 -15.10 15.06 -13.61
CA THR A 553 -15.14 15.91 -12.42
C THR A 553 -16.02 15.30 -11.32
N MET A 554 -15.69 15.57 -10.06
CA MET A 554 -16.50 15.16 -8.91
C MET A 554 -17.44 16.29 -8.48
N PRO A 555 -18.58 15.99 -7.84
CA PRO A 555 -19.45 17.02 -7.25
C PRO A 555 -18.71 17.91 -6.24
N SER A 556 -17.72 17.37 -5.54
CA SER A 556 -16.87 18.12 -4.60
C SER A 556 -15.85 19.06 -5.26
N HIS A 557 -15.66 19.01 -6.58
CA HIS A 557 -14.73 19.90 -7.27
C HIS A 557 -15.27 21.34 -7.33
N SER A 558 -14.36 22.31 -7.13
CA SER A 558 -14.67 23.74 -7.20
C SER A 558 -15.18 24.13 -8.59
N LYS A 559 -15.92 25.26 -8.67
CA LYS A 559 -16.36 25.83 -9.95
C LYS A 559 -15.18 26.05 -10.90
N GLN A 560 -14.05 26.53 -10.38
CA GLN A 560 -12.82 26.73 -11.15
C GLN A 560 -12.33 25.41 -11.76
N ARG A 561 -12.26 24.32 -10.99
CA ARG A 561 -11.79 23.02 -11.50
C ARG A 561 -12.72 22.43 -12.56
N ARG A 562 -14.03 22.68 -12.44
CA ARG A 562 -15.01 22.29 -13.49
C ARG A 562 -14.82 23.09 -14.78
N GLU A 563 -14.51 24.38 -14.67
CA GLU A 563 -14.20 25.21 -15.86
C GLU A 563 -12.85 24.83 -16.48
N GLU A 564 -11.84 24.44 -15.69
CA GLU A 564 -10.59 23.88 -16.19
C GLU A 564 -10.83 22.60 -17.00
N ALA A 565 -11.66 21.68 -16.51
CA ALA A 565 -12.04 20.47 -17.24
C ALA A 565 -12.71 20.79 -18.58
N LYS A 566 -13.66 21.73 -18.60
CA LYS A 566 -14.31 22.18 -19.85
C LYS A 566 -13.32 22.82 -20.81
N ARG A 567 -12.35 23.61 -20.31
CA ARG A 567 -11.29 24.20 -21.14
C ARG A 567 -10.37 23.13 -21.71
N ALA A 568 -9.97 22.14 -20.92
CA ALA A 568 -9.12 21.04 -21.36
C ALA A 568 -9.78 20.24 -22.49
N VAL A 569 -11.06 19.86 -22.34
CA VAL A 569 -11.83 19.17 -23.38
C VAL A 569 -11.92 20.02 -24.64
N ARG A 570 -12.35 21.28 -24.54
CA ARG A 570 -12.49 22.18 -25.70
C ARG A 570 -11.17 22.36 -26.45
N ARG A 571 -10.07 22.63 -25.73
CA ARG A 571 -8.74 22.79 -26.32
C ARG A 571 -8.31 21.53 -27.08
N THR A 572 -8.52 20.37 -26.48
CA THR A 572 -8.11 19.09 -27.07
C THR A 572 -8.95 18.74 -28.30
N VAL A 573 -10.26 19.00 -28.28
CA VAL A 573 -11.13 18.80 -29.45
C VAL A 573 -10.72 19.72 -30.61
N VAL A 574 -10.41 20.98 -30.32
CA VAL A 574 -9.92 21.93 -31.34
C VAL A 574 -8.61 21.42 -31.96
N PHE A 575 -7.66 21.00 -31.13
CA PHE A 575 -6.41 20.43 -31.58
C PHE A 575 -6.63 19.20 -32.49
N LEU A 576 -7.45 18.23 -32.07
CA LEU A 576 -7.74 17.04 -32.88
C LEU A 576 -8.37 17.39 -34.24
N LYS A 577 -9.29 18.37 -34.27
CA LYS A 577 -9.90 18.83 -35.53
C LYS A 577 -8.91 19.52 -36.45
N GLN A 578 -7.94 20.26 -35.90
CA GLN A 578 -6.85 20.87 -36.68
C GLN A 578 -5.94 19.82 -37.30
N GLU A 579 -5.71 18.71 -36.60
CA GLU A 579 -5.00 17.53 -37.12
C GLU A 579 -5.86 16.65 -38.06
N GLY A 580 -7.05 17.12 -38.46
CA GLY A 580 -7.94 16.41 -39.40
C GLY A 580 -8.73 15.25 -38.80
N VAL A 581 -8.78 15.12 -37.46
CA VAL A 581 -9.50 14.06 -36.77
C VAL A 581 -10.92 14.50 -36.39
N ALA A 582 -11.92 13.68 -36.73
CA ALA A 582 -13.30 13.90 -36.30
C ALA A 582 -13.40 13.74 -34.77
N ALA A 583 -13.65 14.84 -34.06
CA ALA A 583 -13.67 14.84 -32.60
C ALA A 583 -14.88 15.55 -31.97
N ASP A 584 -15.41 14.96 -30.90
CA ASP A 584 -16.36 15.56 -29.96
C ASP A 584 -15.79 15.49 -28.53
N GLY A 585 -16.47 16.09 -27.55
CA GLY A 585 -16.00 15.97 -26.17
C GLY A 585 -17.00 16.36 -25.10
N ASP A 586 -16.88 15.67 -23.97
CA ASP A 586 -17.81 15.72 -22.86
C ASP A 586 -17.08 15.87 -21.52
N VAL A 587 -17.71 16.61 -20.59
CA VAL A 587 -17.29 16.64 -19.19
C VAL A 587 -18.24 15.78 -18.38
N LEU A 588 -17.71 14.67 -17.87
CA LEU A 588 -18.48 13.68 -17.12
C LEU A 588 -18.43 13.96 -15.61
N HIS A 589 -19.45 13.48 -14.91
CA HIS A 589 -19.59 13.67 -13.46
C HIS A 589 -19.58 12.32 -12.74
N GLY A 590 -18.59 12.10 -11.88
CA GLY A 590 -18.45 10.85 -11.14
C GLY A 590 -16.99 10.42 -10.98
N ARG A 591 -16.80 9.15 -10.61
CA ARG A 591 -15.46 8.57 -10.46
C ARG A 591 -14.80 8.42 -11.83
N ALA A 592 -13.59 8.98 -11.99
CA ALA A 592 -12.87 9.05 -13.26
C ALA A 592 -12.73 7.68 -13.97
N ASP A 593 -12.28 6.67 -13.25
CA ASP A 593 -12.11 5.30 -13.76
C ASP A 593 -13.41 4.74 -14.34
N ARG A 594 -14.52 4.86 -13.60
CA ARG A 594 -15.83 4.38 -14.04
C ARG A 594 -16.37 5.16 -15.23
N MET A 595 -16.32 6.49 -15.15
CA MET A 595 -16.89 7.33 -16.20
C MET A 595 -16.16 7.20 -17.53
N ILE A 596 -14.83 7.01 -17.51
CA ILE A 596 -14.04 6.79 -18.73
C ILE A 596 -14.40 5.43 -19.35
N VAL A 597 -14.53 4.37 -18.54
CA VAL A 597 -14.94 3.05 -19.04
C VAL A 597 -16.37 3.07 -19.57
N GLU A 598 -17.28 3.74 -18.87
CA GLU A 598 -18.68 3.91 -19.32
C GLU A 598 -18.75 4.69 -20.63
N ALA A 599 -18.01 5.80 -20.76
CA ALA A 599 -17.95 6.55 -22.01
C ALA A 599 -17.43 5.70 -23.18
N ALA A 600 -16.40 4.87 -22.93
CA ALA A 600 -15.89 3.93 -23.94
C ALA A 600 -16.94 2.90 -24.35
N GLN A 601 -17.77 2.41 -23.42
CA GLN A 601 -18.88 1.50 -23.74
C GLN A 601 -19.99 2.20 -24.52
N THR A 602 -20.43 3.38 -24.06
CA THR A 602 -21.50 4.17 -24.71
C THR A 602 -21.13 4.57 -26.14
N LYS A 603 -19.87 4.95 -26.38
CA LYS A 603 -19.37 5.31 -27.71
C LYS A 603 -18.96 4.10 -28.55
N ASN A 604 -19.18 2.86 -28.07
CA ASN A 604 -18.75 1.62 -28.72
C ASN A 604 -17.27 1.67 -29.16
N SER A 605 -16.44 2.24 -28.29
CA SER A 605 -15.02 2.42 -28.53
C SER A 605 -14.31 1.07 -28.57
N ASP A 606 -13.16 1.02 -29.23
CA ASP A 606 -12.22 -0.10 -29.18
C ASP A 606 -10.90 0.25 -28.47
N LEU A 607 -10.58 1.54 -28.33
CA LEU A 607 -9.37 2.02 -27.66
C LEU A 607 -9.66 3.17 -26.68
N ILE A 608 -9.17 3.01 -25.44
CA ILE A 608 -9.06 4.09 -24.47
C ILE A 608 -7.62 4.61 -24.46
N VAL A 609 -7.42 5.91 -24.64
CA VAL A 609 -6.11 6.56 -24.61
C VAL A 609 -6.00 7.43 -23.38
N ILE A 610 -4.92 7.25 -22.62
CA ILE A 610 -4.64 7.99 -21.39
C ILE A 610 -3.17 8.40 -21.31
N GLY A 611 -2.89 9.56 -20.70
CA GLY A 611 -1.53 9.93 -20.35
C GLY A 611 -0.99 9.15 -19.15
N SER A 612 0.28 8.77 -19.17
CA SER A 612 0.98 8.26 -17.99
C SER A 612 1.10 9.40 -16.98
N HIS A 613 0.48 9.31 -15.81
CA HIS A 613 0.54 10.40 -14.83
C HIS A 613 1.99 10.80 -14.49
N GLY A 614 2.19 12.10 -14.26
CA GLY A 614 3.49 12.68 -13.99
C GLY A 614 3.95 12.62 -12.56
N ARG A 615 4.33 11.44 -12.10
CA ARG A 615 5.08 11.35 -10.86
C ARG A 615 6.56 11.67 -11.13
N THR A 616 7.16 12.54 -10.33
CA THR A 616 8.56 12.95 -10.44
C THR A 616 9.44 12.13 -9.48
N GLY A 617 10.73 11.98 -9.77
CA GLY A 617 11.68 11.25 -8.90
C GLY A 617 11.44 9.74 -8.82
N LEU A 618 11.57 9.15 -7.62
CA LEU A 618 11.44 7.70 -7.39
C LEU A 618 10.03 7.15 -7.70
N GLU A 619 9.02 7.99 -7.86
CA GLU A 619 7.65 7.58 -8.14
C GLU A 619 7.36 7.36 -9.64
N ARG A 620 8.33 7.61 -10.54
CA ARG A 620 8.20 7.39 -11.99
C ARG A 620 7.82 5.94 -12.33
N ALA A 621 8.19 5.00 -11.46
CA ALA A 621 7.91 3.56 -11.58
C ALA A 621 6.45 3.15 -11.24
N LEU A 622 5.63 4.04 -10.66
CA LEU A 622 4.30 3.68 -10.16
C LEU A 622 3.20 4.09 -11.15
N LEU A 623 2.39 3.11 -11.57
CA LEU A 623 1.19 3.33 -12.38
C LEU A 623 0.18 4.20 -11.61
N GLY A 624 -0.41 5.19 -12.30
CA GLY A 624 -1.46 6.03 -11.71
C GLY A 624 -2.68 5.20 -11.31
N SER A 625 -3.28 5.50 -10.15
CA SER A 625 -4.39 4.71 -9.59
C SER A 625 -5.66 4.72 -10.44
N ILE A 626 -5.81 5.70 -11.34
CA ILE A 626 -6.93 5.77 -12.30
C ILE A 626 -6.63 4.86 -13.50
N SER A 627 -5.42 4.98 -14.07
CA SER A 627 -4.94 4.13 -15.17
C SER A 627 -5.02 2.64 -14.80
N GLU A 628 -4.57 2.27 -13.61
CA GLU A 628 -4.61 0.89 -13.11
C GLU A 628 -6.05 0.34 -13.07
N ARG A 629 -7.01 1.14 -12.58
CA ARG A 629 -8.43 0.72 -12.50
C ARG A 629 -9.06 0.62 -13.87
N ILE A 630 -8.81 1.59 -14.77
CA ILE A 630 -9.31 1.55 -16.14
C ILE A 630 -8.85 0.26 -16.82
N ILE A 631 -7.56 -0.04 -16.78
CA ILE A 631 -7.00 -1.24 -17.42
C ILE A 631 -7.53 -2.51 -16.75
N GLY A 632 -7.69 -2.50 -15.43
CA GLY A 632 -8.25 -3.62 -14.67
C GLY A 632 -9.70 -3.94 -15.04
N GLU A 633 -10.54 -2.92 -15.22
CA GLU A 633 -12.00 -3.06 -15.35
C GLU A 633 -12.49 -3.10 -16.82
N THR A 634 -11.76 -2.48 -17.75
CA THR A 634 -12.20 -2.37 -19.15
C THR A 634 -12.06 -3.68 -19.94
N ARG A 635 -12.88 -3.82 -21.00
CA ARG A 635 -12.75 -4.86 -22.03
C ARG A 635 -12.04 -4.36 -23.29
N ASN A 636 -11.85 -3.04 -23.40
CA ASN A 636 -11.21 -2.36 -24.51
C ASN A 636 -9.69 -2.41 -24.39
N ALA A 637 -8.98 -2.17 -25.49
CA ALA A 637 -7.55 -1.91 -25.39
C ALA A 637 -7.31 -0.55 -24.70
N VAL A 638 -6.17 -0.42 -24.03
CA VAL A 638 -5.77 0.83 -23.36
C VAL A 638 -4.37 1.23 -23.79
N LEU A 639 -4.25 2.40 -24.41
CA LEU A 639 -2.97 3.00 -24.76
C LEU A 639 -2.56 3.99 -23.66
N VAL A 640 -1.48 3.65 -22.95
CA VAL A 640 -0.86 4.52 -21.95
C VAL A 640 0.31 5.26 -22.59
N VAL A 641 0.14 6.56 -22.78
CA VAL A 641 1.10 7.40 -23.50
C VAL A 641 2.13 8.00 -22.55
N LYS A 642 3.41 7.88 -22.88
CA LYS A 642 4.52 8.50 -22.15
C LYS A 642 4.78 9.91 -22.69
N ALA A 643 4.94 10.88 -21.80
CA ALA A 643 5.46 12.19 -22.18
C ALA A 643 7.00 12.13 -22.18
N ALA A 644 7.62 12.65 -23.25
CA ALA A 644 9.07 12.75 -23.41
C ALA A 644 9.70 13.64 -22.33
#